data_AF-A0A5C1QPU1-F1
#
_entry.id   AF-A0A5C1QPU1-F1
#
_cell.length_a   1.000
_cell.length_b   1.000
_cell.length_c   1.000
_cell.angle_alpha   90.00
_cell.angle_beta   90.00
_cell.angle_gamma   90.00
#
_symmetry.space_group_name_H-M   'P 1'
#
loop_
_entity.id
_entity.type
_entity.pdbx_description
1 polymer ?
#
loop_
_entity_poly.entity_id
_entity_poly.type
_entity_poly.pdbx_seq_one_letter_code
_entity_poly.pdbx_strand_id
1 'polypeptide(L)'
;MKIYDKAVFILVLILLVTASCRQPGLDLDEISSEDQVLVAFSFDSDENVSLDGRYAASIEGTTVYISLPSGTDRSSMIPQFELNGKGLQVNGVWQKSGVTAQNFTTPVSYDLIRSDNSIIQYTVVAGFGDLGDTSLWGFSFRSDLNASLSSRVDGYISGSKIILNFPFETTIGSLIPTFETPSGAVVSYDGVTLYSDAAPNINPASGGFLKVDFAEGTSKIYKFEVNTDVQKRVYVSTAGNVGVSGSQNNPLSSIEEAYSVALAKNLNEIRISAGSYTLSGNLEITENMTIRGGYSTTDWSDRYYESPDARVNASYMTVISTGSGSSGTSDKPLGTLIYNGGSVGSSSLLEGVTVKASTSDPIYTCAVSILDGASPVIQFSSLMGNSASSGSAAFISYSAPSLYSSTIIGQAGNDSVGLQVGDNGNPLVVSCYISSDNGSSPISGIGLLLDGSSPGGYYYNNSIFGGASSQGAAVKLNESGGTFINNLFSNSIFSTSNYCFQESSGAQPALLQYNNFSSDGDGIPIYYKDGMTELTSSEEINALGYAGASGNVAFKIKDYSSYESDYYAQCLPPQLAYKGEEQSIAWQKDLFNNDRSVNGSESWSMGALELDYTYLGEKYLIIGETSTEYLDGIWSSLNIREAVNIVNTWEATDTIVYSGGASVTTLYDPLEIETDLYLAGSDDMTTLSGNDLDQIFLVDDGDSGNDADVFIKNIILDRGFTATGSGGAINSKENLYLYNCVFQHNQAMAGGAIYQDGGTLLIANTIFDSNTGSAGSGGALYIQDSPFSGCNLVFTGNEISSAGEDGSSIYLNESDSSIVFSSFVNNLAVDSATIYSENSGTTLVVNSVFQDNTTAPTYKDVEVVSGILDLTGSSIGAGSFTTPDAGPFFQGNPGFSGIISAPRGDDSYWKTSDDNLHAVDSGQPMVNVGNESYLPVDWADADEDENTTEPFPYDITKSPRVQGGAADAGAYESF
;
A
#
# COMPACT_ATOMS: atom_id res chain seq x y z
N MET A 1 -26.80 33.18 49.62
CA MET A 1 -26.39 31.78 49.81
C MET A 1 -24.90 31.79 50.10
N LYS A 2 -24.49 31.26 51.27
CA LYS A 2 -23.17 31.56 51.85
C LYS A 2 -22.09 30.79 51.10
N ILE A 3 -20.85 31.29 51.10
CA ILE A 3 -19.69 30.73 50.38
C ILE A 3 -19.48 29.23 50.67
N TYR A 4 -19.93 28.75 51.83
CA TYR A 4 -19.96 27.32 52.18
C TYR A 4 -20.89 26.46 51.31
N ASP A 5 -22.02 26.99 50.85
CA ASP A 5 -22.96 26.24 49.98
C ASP A 5 -22.38 26.06 48.57
N LYS A 6 -21.59 27.02 48.07
CA LYS A 6 -20.90 26.91 46.77
C LYS A 6 -19.74 25.92 46.82
N ALA A 7 -18.99 25.87 47.92
CA ALA A 7 -17.91 24.92 48.08
C ALA A 7 -18.43 23.48 48.20
N VAL A 8 -19.55 23.25 48.91
CA VAL A 8 -20.19 21.93 48.97
C VAL A 8 -20.81 21.56 47.63
N PHE A 9 -21.40 22.51 46.89
CA PHE A 9 -21.93 22.24 45.55
C PHE A 9 -20.83 21.91 44.53
N ILE A 10 -19.68 22.60 44.58
CA ILE A 10 -18.52 22.31 43.73
C ILE A 10 -17.86 20.98 44.14
N LEU A 11 -17.78 20.65 45.43
CA LEU A 11 -17.24 19.37 45.87
C LEU A 11 -18.15 18.19 45.49
N VAL A 12 -19.47 18.37 45.53
CA VAL A 12 -20.46 17.37 45.07
C VAL A 12 -20.48 17.28 43.53
N LEU A 13 -20.27 18.38 42.81
CA LEU A 13 -20.11 18.36 41.35
C LEU A 13 -18.82 17.65 40.93
N ILE A 14 -17.72 17.88 41.64
CA ILE A 14 -16.43 17.19 41.40
C ILE A 14 -16.55 15.69 41.74
N LEU A 15 -17.23 15.32 42.84
CA LEU A 15 -17.49 13.92 43.18
C LEU A 15 -18.46 13.22 42.19
N LEU A 16 -19.40 13.95 41.59
CA LEU A 16 -20.28 13.44 40.54
C LEU A 16 -19.56 13.31 39.19
N VAL A 17 -18.61 14.20 38.88
CA VAL A 17 -17.78 14.13 37.67
C VAL A 17 -16.73 13.01 37.77
N THR A 18 -16.16 12.75 38.95
CA THR A 18 -15.22 11.62 39.15
C THR A 18 -15.91 10.27 39.34
N ALA A 19 -17.23 10.23 39.53
CA ALA A 19 -18.02 9.00 39.59
C ALA A 19 -18.74 8.67 38.26
N SER A 20 -18.70 9.58 37.27
CA SER A 20 -19.28 9.37 35.94
C SER A 20 -18.24 9.01 34.86
N CYS A 21 -16.95 8.92 35.22
CA CYS A 21 -15.93 8.22 34.45
C CYS A 21 -15.86 6.76 34.93
N ARG A 22 -16.98 6.04 34.84
CA ARG A 22 -16.91 4.60 34.61
C ARG A 22 -17.30 4.44 33.15
N GLN A 23 -16.28 4.30 32.31
CA GLN A 23 -16.41 3.78 30.96
C GLN A 23 -17.43 2.63 31.06
N PRO A 24 -18.52 2.62 30.26
CA PRO A 24 -19.09 1.32 29.93
C PRO A 24 -17.87 0.56 29.39
N GLY A 25 -17.48 -0.52 30.06
CA GLY A 25 -16.62 -1.46 29.39
C GLY A 25 -17.32 -1.73 28.08
N LEU A 26 -16.75 -1.23 26.99
CA LEU A 26 -16.85 -1.94 25.75
C LEU A 26 -16.26 -3.29 26.13
N ASP A 27 -17.13 -4.26 26.38
CA ASP A 27 -16.84 -5.63 26.00
C ASP A 27 -16.49 -5.52 24.52
N LEU A 28 -15.20 -5.27 24.26
CA LEU A 28 -14.56 -5.79 23.09
C LEU A 28 -14.39 -7.28 23.41
N ASP A 29 -15.51 -8.00 23.39
CA ASP A 29 -15.43 -9.40 23.00
C ASP A 29 -14.66 -9.37 21.66
N GLU A 30 -13.48 -9.98 21.64
CA GLU A 30 -12.74 -10.22 20.41
C GLU A 30 -13.74 -10.77 19.39
N ILE A 31 -13.98 -10.01 18.31
CA ILE A 31 -14.71 -10.49 17.14
C ILE A 31 -13.86 -11.65 16.65
N SER A 32 -14.29 -12.86 17.00
CA SER A 32 -13.56 -14.09 16.70
C SER A 32 -13.43 -14.22 15.18
N SER A 33 -12.53 -15.07 14.69
CA SER A 33 -12.48 -15.36 13.24
C SER A 33 -13.80 -15.97 12.72
N GLU A 34 -14.69 -16.43 13.61
CA GLU A 34 -16.06 -16.84 13.30
C GLU A 34 -17.03 -15.65 13.14
N ASP A 35 -16.71 -14.48 13.69
CA ASP A 35 -17.53 -13.24 13.63
C ASP A 35 -17.12 -12.30 12.48
N GLN A 36 -16.04 -12.63 11.75
CA GLN A 36 -15.61 -11.93 10.55
C GLN A 36 -16.28 -12.48 9.30
N VAL A 37 -17.44 -11.91 8.98
CA VAL A 37 -18.37 -12.41 7.97
C VAL A 37 -18.98 -11.26 7.18
N LEU A 38 -19.58 -11.59 6.04
CA LEU A 38 -20.50 -10.69 5.37
C LEU A 38 -21.75 -10.50 6.24
N VAL A 39 -22.03 -9.25 6.63
CA VAL A 39 -23.07 -8.88 7.60
C VAL A 39 -24.38 -8.55 6.90
N ALA A 40 -24.32 -7.80 5.81
CA ALA A 40 -25.47 -7.44 5.01
C ALA A 40 -25.10 -7.38 3.52
N PHE A 41 -26.10 -7.62 2.67
CA PHE A 41 -25.99 -7.44 1.24
C PHE A 41 -27.38 -7.03 0.73
N SER A 42 -27.45 -6.11 -0.24
CA SER A 42 -28.71 -5.60 -0.79
C SER A 42 -28.51 -4.96 -2.16
N PHE A 43 -29.60 -4.72 -2.89
CA PHE A 43 -29.63 -3.78 -4.01
C PHE A 43 -30.62 -2.67 -3.68
N ASP A 44 -30.21 -1.41 -3.83
CA ASP A 44 -31.09 -0.26 -3.62
C ASP A 44 -31.49 0.39 -4.95
N SER A 45 -32.62 1.08 -4.94
CA SER A 45 -33.15 1.81 -6.11
C SER A 45 -32.32 3.05 -6.47
N ASP A 46 -31.53 3.55 -5.53
CA ASP A 46 -30.69 4.73 -5.72
C ASP A 46 -29.58 4.46 -6.76
N GLU A 47 -28.95 3.29 -6.72
CA GLU A 47 -27.94 2.87 -7.70
C GLU A 47 -28.51 1.96 -8.80
N ASN A 48 -29.66 1.32 -8.55
CA ASN A 48 -30.29 0.40 -9.49
C ASN A 48 -31.69 0.89 -9.87
N VAL A 49 -31.76 1.92 -10.74
CA VAL A 49 -32.99 2.62 -11.18
C VAL A 49 -34.14 1.74 -11.71
N SER A 50 -33.89 0.45 -11.97
CA SER A 50 -34.91 -0.52 -12.36
C SER A 50 -35.67 -1.14 -11.17
N LEU A 51 -35.23 -0.87 -9.94
CA LEU A 51 -35.86 -1.28 -8.69
C LEU A 51 -36.77 -0.16 -8.16
N ASP A 52 -37.83 -0.53 -7.44
CA ASP A 52 -38.78 0.38 -6.81
C ASP A 52 -38.52 0.58 -5.31
N GLY A 53 -37.37 0.11 -4.82
CA GLY A 53 -36.89 0.29 -3.45
C GLY A 53 -35.72 -0.64 -3.12
N ARG A 54 -35.45 -0.77 -1.82
CA ARG A 54 -34.37 -1.62 -1.29
C ARG A 54 -34.76 -3.10 -1.20
N TYR A 55 -33.93 -3.96 -1.79
CA TYR A 55 -34.06 -5.42 -1.75
C TYR A 55 -32.89 -6.03 -0.96
N ALA A 56 -33.13 -6.38 0.31
CA ALA A 56 -32.13 -6.99 1.19
C ALA A 56 -31.97 -8.50 0.95
N ALA A 57 -30.74 -8.98 1.11
CA ALA A 57 -30.39 -10.39 1.00
C ALA A 57 -30.66 -11.17 2.29
N SER A 58 -30.90 -12.48 2.15
CA SER A 58 -30.73 -13.47 3.22
C SER A 58 -29.36 -14.12 3.09
N ILE A 59 -28.58 -14.16 4.17
CA ILE A 59 -27.26 -14.81 4.21
C ILE A 59 -27.40 -16.14 4.93
N GLU A 60 -27.14 -17.24 4.23
CA GLU A 60 -27.19 -18.60 4.77
C GLU A 60 -25.82 -19.28 4.58
N GLY A 61 -25.05 -19.35 5.66
CA GLY A 61 -23.65 -19.80 5.60
C GLY A 61 -22.83 -18.86 4.70
N THR A 62 -22.23 -19.41 3.64
CA THR A 62 -21.45 -18.65 2.65
C THR A 62 -22.25 -18.33 1.38
N THR A 63 -23.58 -18.46 1.39
CA THR A 63 -24.41 -18.09 0.24
C THR A 63 -25.34 -16.94 0.57
N VAL A 64 -25.44 -15.97 -0.35
CA VAL A 64 -26.21 -14.74 -0.20
C VAL A 64 -27.35 -14.74 -1.20
N TYR A 65 -28.59 -14.91 -0.74
CA TYR A 65 -29.78 -14.99 -1.59
C TYR A 65 -30.51 -13.66 -1.64
N ILE A 66 -30.76 -13.16 -2.84
CA ILE A 66 -31.56 -11.96 -3.05
C ILE A 66 -32.74 -12.29 -3.97
N SER A 67 -33.94 -11.96 -3.51
CA SER A 67 -35.15 -12.04 -4.31
C SER A 67 -35.42 -10.69 -4.97
N LEU A 68 -35.64 -10.68 -6.28
CA LEU A 68 -35.83 -9.47 -7.08
C LEU A 68 -37.16 -9.54 -7.84
N PRO A 69 -37.75 -8.39 -8.19
CA PRO A 69 -38.97 -8.35 -9.01
C PRO A 69 -38.80 -9.09 -10.34
N SER A 70 -39.89 -9.71 -10.81
CA SER A 70 -39.87 -10.38 -12.11
C SER A 70 -39.57 -9.40 -13.24
N GLY A 71 -38.47 -9.63 -13.96
CA GLY A 71 -38.07 -8.86 -15.14
C GLY A 71 -36.91 -7.88 -14.91
N THR A 72 -36.38 -7.79 -13.69
CA THR A 72 -35.16 -7.00 -13.38
C THR A 72 -33.99 -7.45 -14.27
N ASP A 73 -33.33 -6.49 -14.91
CA ASP A 73 -32.09 -6.72 -15.66
C ASP A 73 -30.93 -6.86 -14.68
N ARG A 74 -30.29 -8.03 -14.67
CA ARG A 74 -29.20 -8.37 -13.74
C ARG A 74 -27.82 -8.29 -14.37
N SER A 75 -27.73 -7.83 -15.62
CA SER A 75 -26.46 -7.83 -16.37
C SER A 75 -25.43 -6.84 -15.83
N SER A 76 -25.87 -5.84 -15.05
CA SER A 76 -25.02 -4.81 -14.45
C SER A 76 -25.71 -4.18 -13.23
N MET A 77 -25.71 -4.88 -12.09
CA MET A 77 -26.30 -4.38 -10.83
C MET A 77 -25.20 -3.91 -9.88
N ILE A 78 -25.49 -2.87 -9.11
CA ILE A 78 -24.57 -2.29 -8.12
C ILE A 78 -25.02 -2.71 -6.71
N PRO A 79 -24.32 -3.64 -6.05
CA PRO A 79 -24.69 -4.12 -4.72
C PRO A 79 -24.26 -3.17 -3.60
N GLN A 80 -25.06 -3.10 -2.56
CA GLN A 80 -24.74 -2.51 -1.27
C GLN A 80 -24.45 -3.62 -0.26
N PHE A 81 -23.33 -3.60 0.44
CA PHE A 81 -22.96 -4.63 1.41
C PHE A 81 -22.23 -4.07 2.63
N GLU A 82 -22.46 -4.72 3.76
CA GLU A 82 -21.77 -4.47 5.03
C GLU A 82 -21.05 -5.76 5.42
N LEU A 83 -19.83 -5.66 5.93
CA LEU A 83 -19.06 -6.82 6.33
C LEU A 83 -18.18 -6.50 7.53
N ASN A 84 -17.87 -7.53 8.31
CA ASN A 84 -16.84 -7.52 9.33
C ASN A 84 -15.64 -8.28 8.74
N GLY A 85 -14.74 -7.60 8.05
CA GLY A 85 -13.63 -8.20 7.30
C GLY A 85 -12.85 -7.14 6.52
N LYS A 86 -11.80 -7.53 5.80
CA LYS A 86 -10.94 -6.60 5.05
C LYS A 86 -11.61 -6.07 3.77
N GLY A 87 -12.48 -6.88 3.15
CA GLY A 87 -13.25 -6.49 1.97
C GLY A 87 -13.64 -7.68 1.11
N LEU A 88 -14.30 -7.42 -0.03
CA LEU A 88 -14.67 -8.45 -0.99
C LEU A 88 -13.96 -8.26 -2.34
N GLN A 89 -13.57 -9.38 -2.97
CA GLN A 89 -13.09 -9.39 -4.36
C GLN A 89 -13.96 -10.26 -5.26
N VAL A 90 -14.09 -9.86 -6.52
CA VAL A 90 -14.65 -10.72 -7.59
C VAL A 90 -13.57 -10.87 -8.65
N ASN A 91 -13.13 -12.12 -8.90
CA ASN A 91 -12.03 -12.43 -9.82
C ASN A 91 -10.73 -11.65 -9.54
N GLY A 92 -10.43 -11.39 -8.26
CA GLY A 92 -9.24 -10.65 -7.83
C GLY A 92 -9.37 -9.12 -7.91
N VAL A 93 -10.52 -8.59 -8.34
CA VAL A 93 -10.81 -7.16 -8.37
C VAL A 93 -11.62 -6.78 -7.14
N TRP A 94 -11.17 -5.78 -6.37
CA TRP A 94 -11.89 -5.30 -5.19
C TRP A 94 -13.25 -4.71 -5.55
N GLN A 95 -14.22 -4.95 -4.68
CA GLN A 95 -15.59 -4.47 -4.82
C GLN A 95 -15.79 -3.32 -3.83
N LYS A 96 -16.27 -2.17 -4.33
CA LYS A 96 -16.72 -1.04 -3.49
C LYS A 96 -18.25 -1.09 -3.38
N SER A 97 -18.75 -1.14 -2.15
CA SER A 97 -20.20 -1.14 -1.87
C SER A 97 -20.85 0.09 -2.48
N GLY A 98 -21.98 -0.08 -3.17
CA GLY A 98 -22.69 1.02 -3.81
C GLY A 98 -22.04 1.58 -5.08
N VAL A 99 -20.91 1.02 -5.53
CA VAL A 99 -20.18 1.55 -6.70
C VAL A 99 -19.88 0.48 -7.73
N THR A 100 -19.30 -0.65 -7.33
CA THR A 100 -18.82 -1.64 -8.30
C THR A 100 -19.97 -2.46 -8.88
N ALA A 101 -20.30 -2.22 -10.15
CA ALA A 101 -21.30 -3.01 -10.86
C ALA A 101 -20.80 -4.43 -11.14
N GLN A 102 -21.69 -5.40 -10.98
CA GLN A 102 -21.44 -6.80 -11.31
C GLN A 102 -22.57 -7.41 -12.12
N ASN A 103 -22.23 -8.41 -12.94
CA ASN A 103 -23.19 -9.17 -13.71
C ASN A 103 -23.71 -10.35 -12.88
N PHE A 104 -24.92 -10.21 -12.35
CA PHE A 104 -25.62 -11.24 -11.57
C PHE A 104 -26.63 -12.05 -12.41
N THR A 105 -26.47 -12.12 -13.73
CA THR A 105 -27.27 -13.05 -14.55
C THR A 105 -26.98 -14.52 -14.19
N THR A 106 -25.82 -14.77 -13.61
CA THR A 106 -25.39 -16.01 -12.92
C THR A 106 -24.84 -15.66 -11.53
N PRO A 107 -24.67 -16.62 -10.61
CA PRO A 107 -24.04 -16.36 -9.32
C PRO A 107 -22.67 -15.73 -9.48
N VAL A 108 -22.37 -14.79 -8.58
CA VAL A 108 -21.09 -14.11 -8.52
C VAL A 108 -20.38 -14.57 -7.25
N SER A 109 -19.14 -15.01 -7.39
CA SER A 109 -18.32 -15.45 -6.27
C SER A 109 -17.54 -14.25 -5.74
N TYR A 110 -17.80 -13.92 -4.48
CA TYR A 110 -17.12 -12.87 -3.73
C TYR A 110 -16.16 -13.52 -2.75
N ASP A 111 -14.87 -13.27 -2.90
CA ASP A 111 -13.86 -13.68 -1.94
C ASP A 111 -13.83 -12.63 -0.82
N LEU A 112 -14.43 -12.93 0.33
CA LEU A 112 -14.30 -12.14 1.55
C LEU A 112 -12.93 -12.43 2.14
N ILE A 113 -12.09 -11.42 2.10
CA ILE A 113 -10.77 -11.46 2.71
C ILE A 113 -10.98 -11.10 4.17
N ARG A 114 -10.75 -12.04 5.08
CA ARG A 114 -10.76 -11.77 6.53
C ARG A 114 -9.56 -10.91 6.91
N SER A 115 -9.55 -10.37 8.12
CA SER A 115 -8.44 -9.56 8.61
C SER A 115 -7.12 -10.33 8.69
N ASP A 116 -7.16 -11.67 8.72
CA ASP A 116 -6.00 -12.57 8.69
C ASP A 116 -5.63 -13.09 7.29
N ASN A 117 -6.19 -12.47 6.24
CA ASN A 117 -6.05 -12.85 4.83
C ASN A 117 -6.53 -14.28 4.50
N SER A 118 -7.14 -15.00 5.44
CA SER A 118 -7.93 -16.19 5.09
C SER A 118 -9.13 -15.75 4.25
N ILE A 119 -9.51 -16.57 3.28
CA ILE A 119 -10.57 -16.24 2.34
C ILE A 119 -11.80 -17.06 2.72
N ILE A 120 -12.92 -16.38 3.02
CA ILE A 120 -14.24 -16.99 2.92
C ILE A 120 -14.78 -16.67 1.53
N GLN A 121 -15.06 -17.69 0.75
CA GLN A 121 -15.76 -17.46 -0.51
C GLN A 121 -17.27 -17.41 -0.28
N TYR A 122 -17.86 -16.23 -0.46
CA TYR A 122 -19.30 -16.05 -0.56
C TYR A 122 -19.78 -16.25 -2.00
N THR A 123 -20.94 -16.86 -2.17
CA THR A 123 -21.64 -16.94 -3.47
C THR A 123 -22.89 -16.09 -3.41
N VAL A 124 -22.94 -15.01 -4.20
CA VAL A 124 -24.10 -14.12 -4.29
C VAL A 124 -25.02 -14.56 -5.41
N VAL A 125 -26.27 -14.79 -5.04
CA VAL A 125 -27.35 -15.31 -5.89
C VAL A 125 -28.46 -14.26 -5.98
N ALA A 126 -28.41 -13.42 -7.01
CA ALA A 126 -29.48 -12.46 -7.30
C ALA A 126 -30.55 -13.10 -8.22
N GLY A 127 -31.78 -13.23 -7.73
CA GLY A 127 -32.89 -13.90 -8.42
C GLY A 127 -33.21 -15.30 -7.89
N PHE A 128 -32.96 -15.57 -6.60
CA PHE A 128 -33.36 -16.83 -5.96
C PHE A 128 -34.90 -17.04 -5.99
N GLY A 129 -35.66 -15.95 -5.97
CA GLY A 129 -37.09 -15.93 -6.29
C GLY A 129 -37.65 -14.51 -6.48
N ASP A 130 -38.97 -14.42 -6.67
CA ASP A 130 -39.70 -13.16 -6.85
C ASP A 130 -40.75 -13.03 -5.74
N LEU A 131 -40.67 -11.96 -4.93
CA LEU A 131 -41.50 -11.75 -3.74
C LEU A 131 -42.97 -11.41 -4.03
N GLY A 132 -43.38 -11.34 -5.29
CA GLY A 132 -44.79 -11.14 -5.64
C GLY A 132 -45.70 -12.29 -5.19
N ASP A 133 -46.94 -11.97 -4.83
CA ASP A 133 -48.00 -12.94 -4.45
C ASP A 133 -48.38 -13.92 -5.59
N THR A 134 -47.89 -13.67 -6.81
CA THR A 134 -48.13 -14.47 -8.03
C THR A 134 -46.86 -15.07 -8.61
N SER A 135 -45.85 -15.29 -7.75
CA SER A 135 -44.56 -15.83 -8.14
C SER A 135 -44.04 -16.90 -7.17
N LEU A 136 -43.10 -17.71 -7.67
CA LEU A 136 -42.32 -18.67 -6.89
C LEU A 136 -41.24 -17.91 -6.10
N TRP A 137 -41.19 -18.12 -4.78
CA TRP A 137 -40.29 -17.41 -3.85
C TRP A 137 -38.90 -18.06 -3.76
N GLY A 138 -38.78 -19.34 -4.13
CA GLY A 138 -37.50 -20.04 -4.14
C GLY A 138 -37.59 -21.41 -4.82
N PHE A 139 -36.49 -21.86 -5.40
CA PHE A 139 -36.34 -23.21 -5.94
C PHE A 139 -34.89 -23.71 -5.79
N SER A 140 -34.66 -24.93 -5.32
CA SER A 140 -33.32 -25.52 -5.21
C SER A 140 -33.35 -27.06 -5.18
N PHE A 141 -32.17 -27.67 -5.33
CA PHE A 141 -31.90 -29.08 -4.99
C PHE A 141 -30.82 -29.13 -3.92
N ARG A 142 -31.18 -29.55 -2.71
CA ARG A 142 -30.22 -29.66 -1.61
C ARG A 142 -29.43 -30.96 -1.70
N SER A 143 -28.12 -30.91 -1.41
CA SER A 143 -27.23 -32.07 -1.47
C SER A 143 -27.53 -33.12 -0.38
N ASP A 144 -28.06 -32.72 0.78
CA ASP A 144 -28.47 -33.63 1.85
C ASP A 144 -29.66 -34.52 1.46
N LEU A 145 -30.53 -34.04 0.56
CA LEU A 145 -31.64 -34.80 -0.03
C LEU A 145 -31.26 -35.53 -1.33
N ASN A 146 -30.15 -35.12 -1.95
CA ASN A 146 -29.73 -35.57 -3.27
C ASN A 146 -28.24 -35.98 -3.27
N ALA A 147 -27.96 -37.22 -2.89
CA ALA A 147 -26.60 -37.75 -2.75
C ALA A 147 -25.71 -37.69 -4.02
N SER A 148 -26.30 -37.43 -5.19
CA SER A 148 -25.56 -37.22 -6.44
C SER A 148 -24.97 -35.81 -6.59
N LEU A 149 -25.28 -34.89 -5.67
CA LEU A 149 -24.79 -33.51 -5.69
C LEU A 149 -23.70 -33.34 -4.62
N SER A 150 -22.56 -32.77 -5.02
CA SER A 150 -21.47 -32.42 -4.09
C SER A 150 -21.75 -31.15 -3.29
N SER A 151 -22.69 -30.33 -3.76
CA SER A 151 -23.15 -29.10 -3.11
C SER A 151 -24.63 -28.84 -3.44
N ARG A 152 -25.28 -27.93 -2.70
CA ARG A 152 -26.63 -27.44 -3.04
C ARG A 152 -26.61 -26.79 -4.43
N VAL A 153 -27.68 -27.01 -5.21
CA VAL A 153 -27.88 -26.38 -6.51
C VAL A 153 -29.09 -25.47 -6.45
N ASP A 154 -28.88 -24.17 -6.59
CA ASP A 154 -29.93 -23.16 -6.51
C ASP A 154 -30.52 -22.84 -7.88
N GLY A 155 -31.84 -22.62 -7.90
CA GLY A 155 -32.60 -22.24 -9.09
C GLY A 155 -32.76 -20.73 -9.20
N TYR A 156 -32.18 -20.13 -10.23
CA TYR A 156 -32.34 -18.70 -10.54
C TYR A 156 -33.61 -18.46 -11.34
N ILE A 157 -34.54 -17.73 -10.76
CA ILE A 157 -35.81 -17.40 -11.41
C ILE A 157 -35.64 -16.14 -12.24
N SER A 158 -35.81 -16.27 -13.56
CA SER A 158 -35.74 -15.16 -14.51
C SER A 158 -37.00 -15.17 -15.36
N GLY A 159 -38.02 -14.41 -14.94
CA GLY A 159 -39.33 -14.39 -15.57
C GLY A 159 -40.04 -15.76 -15.48
N SER A 160 -40.15 -16.47 -16.61
CA SER A 160 -40.73 -17.82 -16.72
C SER A 160 -39.69 -18.95 -16.82
N LYS A 161 -38.46 -18.70 -16.37
CA LYS A 161 -37.38 -19.69 -16.36
C LYS A 161 -36.87 -19.94 -14.95
N ILE A 162 -36.48 -21.18 -14.67
CA ILE A 162 -35.65 -21.56 -13.52
C ILE A 162 -34.32 -22.06 -14.09
N ILE A 163 -33.26 -21.29 -13.89
CA ILE A 163 -31.92 -21.59 -14.36
C ILE A 163 -31.19 -22.34 -13.25
N LEU A 164 -30.60 -23.50 -13.52
CA LEU A 164 -29.87 -24.32 -12.55
C LEU A 164 -28.45 -24.51 -13.05
N ASN A 165 -27.46 -24.09 -12.25
CA ASN A 165 -26.05 -24.28 -12.57
C ASN A 165 -25.49 -25.43 -11.73
N PHE A 166 -25.17 -26.54 -12.39
CA PHE A 166 -24.58 -27.70 -11.74
C PHE A 166 -23.04 -27.60 -11.79
N PRO A 167 -22.32 -28.05 -10.74
CA PRO A 167 -20.87 -28.15 -10.78
C PRO A 167 -20.36 -28.93 -12.00
N PHE A 168 -19.17 -28.60 -12.50
CA PHE A 168 -18.55 -29.29 -13.63
C PHE A 168 -18.53 -30.82 -13.41
N GLU A 169 -18.91 -31.58 -14.45
CA GLU A 169 -19.04 -33.05 -14.45
C GLU A 169 -20.17 -33.65 -13.58
N THR A 170 -21.12 -32.86 -13.09
CA THR A 170 -22.29 -33.40 -12.37
C THR A 170 -23.20 -34.22 -13.29
N THR A 171 -23.54 -35.45 -12.89
CA THR A 171 -24.55 -36.26 -13.60
C THR A 171 -25.95 -35.91 -13.11
N ILE A 172 -26.74 -35.25 -13.95
CA ILE A 172 -28.06 -34.70 -13.59
C ILE A 172 -29.13 -35.79 -13.72
N GLY A 173 -29.56 -36.33 -12.59
CA GLY A 173 -30.58 -37.38 -12.47
C GLY A 173 -31.95 -36.88 -11.98
N SER A 174 -32.77 -37.79 -11.47
CA SER A 174 -34.03 -37.45 -10.80
C SER A 174 -33.78 -36.98 -9.36
N LEU A 175 -33.99 -35.70 -9.11
CA LEU A 175 -33.69 -35.01 -7.86
C LEU A 175 -34.95 -34.64 -7.09
N ILE A 176 -34.88 -34.63 -5.76
CA ILE A 176 -35.95 -34.16 -4.86
C ILE A 176 -35.90 -32.62 -4.84
N PRO A 177 -36.95 -31.92 -5.30
CA PRO A 177 -36.96 -30.46 -5.34
C PRO A 177 -37.31 -29.85 -3.97
N THR A 178 -36.69 -28.72 -3.67
CA THR A 178 -37.02 -27.84 -2.55
C THR A 178 -37.53 -26.53 -3.13
N PHE A 179 -38.68 -26.03 -2.66
CA PHE A 179 -39.27 -24.79 -3.19
C PHE A 179 -40.13 -24.05 -2.19
N GLU A 180 -40.24 -22.73 -2.38
CA GLU A 180 -41.02 -21.83 -1.54
C GLU A 180 -42.04 -21.06 -2.37
N THR A 181 -43.27 -20.92 -1.84
CA THR A 181 -44.39 -20.27 -2.52
C THR A 181 -45.25 -19.45 -1.55
N PRO A 182 -46.03 -18.48 -2.06
CA PRO A 182 -47.13 -17.87 -1.30
C PRO A 182 -48.08 -18.89 -0.67
N SER A 183 -48.69 -18.51 0.44
CA SER A 183 -49.60 -19.39 1.19
C SER A 183 -50.78 -19.86 0.30
N GLY A 184 -51.01 -21.17 0.28
CA GLY A 184 -52.11 -21.79 -0.47
C GLY A 184 -51.81 -22.06 -1.95
N ALA A 185 -50.60 -21.79 -2.43
CA ALA A 185 -50.19 -22.18 -3.78
C ALA A 185 -49.96 -23.69 -3.92
N VAL A 186 -50.19 -24.24 -5.11
CA VAL A 186 -49.94 -25.66 -5.44
C VAL A 186 -48.91 -25.75 -6.56
N VAL A 187 -47.85 -26.51 -6.34
CA VAL A 187 -46.79 -26.72 -7.33
C VAL A 187 -46.95 -28.08 -8.00
N SER A 188 -46.80 -28.11 -9.33
CA SER A 188 -46.82 -29.34 -10.11
C SER A 188 -45.72 -29.34 -11.17
N TYR A 189 -45.21 -30.52 -11.52
CA TYR A 189 -44.25 -30.71 -12.61
C TYR A 189 -44.84 -31.69 -13.63
N ASP A 190 -45.00 -31.22 -14.87
CA ASP A 190 -45.69 -31.96 -15.95
C ASP A 190 -47.05 -32.57 -15.51
N GLY A 191 -47.77 -31.86 -14.64
CA GLY A 191 -49.09 -32.26 -14.13
C GLY A 191 -49.08 -33.15 -12.87
N VAL A 192 -47.91 -33.53 -12.35
CA VAL A 192 -47.78 -34.23 -11.07
C VAL A 192 -47.57 -33.23 -9.95
N THR A 193 -48.42 -33.24 -8.92
CA THR A 193 -48.26 -32.39 -7.74
C THR A 193 -46.96 -32.72 -7.01
N LEU A 194 -46.18 -31.69 -6.69
CA LEU A 194 -44.94 -31.77 -5.93
C LEU A 194 -45.15 -31.35 -4.48
N TYR A 195 -44.26 -31.82 -3.61
CA TYR A 195 -44.14 -31.37 -2.23
C TYR A 195 -42.68 -30.94 -2.02
N SER A 196 -42.45 -29.79 -1.38
CA SER A 196 -41.08 -29.35 -1.09
C SER A 196 -40.40 -30.38 -0.20
N ASP A 197 -39.12 -30.64 -0.47
CA ASP A 197 -38.24 -31.53 0.29
C ASP A 197 -38.70 -33.01 0.31
N ALA A 198 -39.63 -33.39 -0.57
CA ALA A 198 -40.18 -34.73 -0.64
C ALA A 198 -40.45 -35.20 -2.08
N ALA A 199 -40.59 -36.51 -2.23
CA ALA A 199 -40.99 -37.13 -3.49
C ALA A 199 -42.38 -36.62 -3.95
N PRO A 200 -42.64 -36.53 -5.26
CA PRO A 200 -41.90 -37.17 -6.36
C PRO A 200 -40.69 -36.36 -6.88
N ASN A 201 -39.63 -37.08 -7.27
CA ASN A 201 -38.41 -36.50 -7.85
C ASN A 201 -38.68 -35.96 -9.26
N ILE A 202 -37.96 -34.91 -9.64
CA ILE A 202 -38.00 -34.33 -10.98
C ILE A 202 -36.62 -34.42 -11.64
N ASN A 203 -36.58 -34.53 -12.97
CA ASN A 203 -35.33 -34.43 -13.72
C ASN A 203 -35.32 -33.11 -14.50
N PRO A 204 -34.63 -32.06 -14.01
CA PRO A 204 -34.64 -30.76 -14.66
C PRO A 204 -33.99 -30.79 -16.04
N ALA A 205 -33.06 -31.72 -16.30
CA ALA A 205 -32.40 -31.88 -17.60
C ALA A 205 -33.31 -32.49 -18.67
N SER A 206 -34.46 -33.08 -18.29
CA SER A 206 -35.42 -33.68 -19.23
C SER A 206 -36.38 -32.66 -19.89
N GLY A 207 -36.32 -31.37 -19.51
CA GLY A 207 -36.99 -30.28 -20.23
C GLY A 207 -38.49 -30.08 -19.95
N GLY A 208 -39.02 -30.62 -18.84
CA GLY A 208 -40.40 -30.42 -18.38
C GLY A 208 -40.69 -29.04 -17.76
N PHE A 209 -41.95 -28.81 -17.39
CA PHE A 209 -42.42 -27.52 -16.89
C PHE A 209 -42.91 -27.60 -15.44
N LEU A 210 -42.44 -26.67 -14.61
CA LEU A 210 -42.97 -26.44 -13.28
C LEU A 210 -44.14 -25.45 -13.38
N LYS A 211 -45.33 -25.82 -12.90
CA LYS A 211 -46.50 -24.95 -12.85
C LYS A 211 -46.86 -24.67 -11.39
N VAL A 212 -47.04 -23.40 -11.06
CA VAL A 212 -47.52 -22.93 -9.76
C VAL A 212 -48.92 -22.35 -9.95
N ASP A 213 -49.90 -22.91 -9.23
CA ASP A 213 -51.27 -22.44 -9.15
C ASP A 213 -51.46 -21.66 -7.84
N PHE A 214 -51.75 -20.36 -7.92
CA PHE A 214 -51.84 -19.46 -6.76
C PHE A 214 -53.26 -19.45 -6.16
N ALA A 215 -53.36 -19.10 -4.87
CA ALA A 215 -54.62 -19.11 -4.12
C ALA A 215 -55.69 -18.15 -4.69
N GLU A 216 -55.26 -17.09 -5.37
CA GLU A 216 -56.12 -16.12 -6.06
C GLU A 216 -56.68 -16.61 -7.41
N GLY A 217 -56.27 -17.80 -7.86
CA GLY A 217 -56.77 -18.45 -9.08
C GLY A 217 -55.94 -18.19 -10.35
N THR A 218 -54.81 -17.50 -10.24
CA THR A 218 -53.82 -17.33 -11.33
C THR A 218 -52.83 -18.50 -11.36
N SER A 219 -52.14 -18.68 -12.49
CA SER A 219 -51.09 -19.71 -12.63
C SER A 219 -49.87 -19.14 -13.34
N LYS A 220 -48.67 -19.60 -12.96
CA LYS A 220 -47.41 -19.28 -13.64
C LYS A 220 -46.67 -20.56 -13.99
N ILE A 221 -46.10 -20.60 -15.20
CA ILE A 221 -45.34 -21.74 -15.72
C ILE A 221 -43.87 -21.35 -15.83
N TYR A 222 -43.00 -22.21 -15.33
CA TYR A 222 -41.57 -22.08 -15.36
C TYR A 222 -40.94 -23.22 -16.16
N LYS A 223 -40.01 -22.89 -17.04
CA LYS A 223 -39.20 -23.86 -17.77
C LYS A 223 -37.81 -23.97 -17.13
N PHE A 224 -37.30 -25.19 -16.96
CA PHE A 224 -35.92 -25.38 -16.53
C PHE A 224 -34.93 -25.05 -17.64
N GLU A 225 -33.89 -24.31 -17.28
CA GLU A 225 -32.67 -24.11 -18.05
C GLU A 225 -31.53 -24.68 -17.20
N VAL A 226 -30.75 -25.60 -17.75
CA VAL A 226 -29.77 -26.36 -16.99
C VAL A 226 -28.40 -26.13 -17.60
N ASN A 227 -27.49 -25.59 -16.80
CA ASN A 227 -26.10 -25.34 -17.16
C ASN A 227 -25.17 -26.23 -16.32
N THR A 228 -23.98 -26.47 -16.83
CA THR A 228 -22.88 -27.10 -16.10
C THR A 228 -21.68 -26.17 -16.12
N ASP A 229 -21.08 -25.89 -14.97
CA ASP A 229 -19.92 -24.99 -14.84
C ASP A 229 -18.70 -25.47 -15.62
N VAL A 230 -17.76 -24.56 -15.90
CA VAL A 230 -16.44 -24.87 -16.48
C VAL A 230 -15.37 -24.94 -15.41
N GLN A 231 -14.42 -25.85 -15.57
CA GLN A 231 -13.29 -25.99 -14.64
C GLN A 231 -12.38 -24.75 -14.71
N LYS A 232 -12.19 -24.08 -13.57
CA LYS A 232 -11.34 -22.87 -13.45
C LYS A 232 -9.93 -23.16 -12.92
N ARG A 233 -9.74 -24.29 -12.23
CA ARG A 233 -8.52 -24.63 -11.48
C ARG A 233 -8.29 -26.14 -11.48
N VAL A 234 -7.06 -26.55 -11.21
CA VAL A 234 -6.70 -27.96 -11.03
C VAL A 234 -6.47 -28.28 -9.55
N TYR A 235 -7.09 -29.35 -9.07
CA TYR A 235 -7.01 -29.78 -7.68
C TYR A 235 -6.16 -31.04 -7.55
N VAL A 236 -5.29 -31.08 -6.53
CA VAL A 236 -4.39 -32.18 -6.20
C VAL A 236 -4.62 -32.62 -4.76
N SER A 237 -4.86 -33.91 -4.55
CA SER A 237 -5.07 -34.51 -3.24
C SER A 237 -4.31 -35.83 -3.12
N THR A 238 -3.86 -36.16 -1.92
CA THR A 238 -3.30 -37.48 -1.60
C THR A 238 -4.31 -38.63 -1.80
N ALA A 239 -5.61 -38.33 -1.79
CA ALA A 239 -6.68 -39.27 -2.12
C ALA A 239 -7.14 -39.19 -3.59
N GLY A 240 -6.46 -38.39 -4.42
CA GLY A 240 -6.76 -38.21 -5.83
C GLY A 240 -6.46 -39.46 -6.66
N ASN A 241 -6.82 -39.38 -7.95
CA ASN A 241 -6.59 -40.46 -8.91
C ASN A 241 -5.67 -40.00 -10.05
N VAL A 242 -5.15 -40.95 -10.83
CA VAL A 242 -4.36 -40.68 -12.04
C VAL A 242 -5.30 -40.66 -13.25
N GLY A 243 -5.04 -39.78 -14.21
CA GLY A 243 -5.75 -39.71 -15.50
C GLY A 243 -7.14 -39.08 -15.40
N VAL A 244 -7.43 -38.36 -14.32
CA VAL A 244 -8.74 -37.75 -14.07
C VAL A 244 -8.78 -36.27 -14.47
N SER A 245 -9.95 -35.65 -14.38
CA SER A 245 -10.15 -34.27 -14.83
C SER A 245 -9.39 -33.24 -13.99
N GLY A 246 -9.02 -33.58 -12.75
CA GLY A 246 -8.44 -32.63 -11.78
C GLY A 246 -9.47 -31.63 -11.28
N SER A 247 -10.76 -31.95 -11.38
CA SER A 247 -11.84 -31.18 -10.80
C SER A 247 -11.89 -31.38 -9.28
N GLN A 248 -12.64 -30.54 -8.58
CA GLN A 248 -12.82 -30.67 -7.13
C GLN A 248 -13.40 -32.04 -6.72
N ASN A 249 -14.29 -32.59 -7.54
CA ASN A 249 -14.93 -33.89 -7.30
C ASN A 249 -14.04 -35.07 -7.73
N ASN A 250 -13.01 -34.82 -8.52
CA ASN A 250 -12.10 -35.84 -9.02
C ASN A 250 -10.66 -35.28 -9.10
N PRO A 251 -10.05 -34.99 -7.92
CA PRO A 251 -8.74 -34.37 -7.86
C PRO A 251 -7.66 -35.34 -8.35
N LEU A 252 -6.58 -34.78 -8.88
CA LEU A 252 -5.40 -35.51 -9.30
C LEU A 252 -4.58 -35.95 -8.08
N SER A 253 -3.77 -36.99 -8.26
CA SER A 253 -2.84 -37.49 -7.22
C SER A 253 -1.40 -37.01 -7.37
N SER A 254 -1.07 -36.35 -8.50
CA SER A 254 0.28 -35.89 -8.85
C SER A 254 0.28 -34.41 -9.21
N ILE A 255 1.30 -33.70 -8.73
CA ILE A 255 1.52 -32.28 -9.05
C ILE A 255 1.99 -32.13 -10.50
N GLU A 256 2.81 -33.07 -11.00
CA GLU A 256 3.28 -33.07 -12.39
C GLU A 256 2.14 -33.30 -13.39
N GLU A 257 1.23 -34.21 -13.05
CA GLU A 257 0.01 -34.41 -13.84
C GLU A 257 -0.87 -33.16 -13.79
N ALA A 258 -1.00 -32.53 -12.62
CA ALA A 258 -1.78 -31.31 -12.46
C ALA A 258 -1.25 -30.15 -13.30
N TYR A 259 0.08 -29.98 -13.36
CA TYR A 259 0.72 -28.99 -14.22
C TYR A 259 0.41 -29.28 -15.70
N SER A 260 0.56 -30.54 -16.13
CA SER A 260 0.24 -30.95 -17.51
C SER A 260 -1.23 -30.70 -17.88
N VAL A 261 -2.14 -31.00 -16.95
CA VAL A 261 -3.59 -30.77 -17.13
C VAL A 261 -3.92 -29.28 -17.14
N ALA A 262 -3.28 -28.47 -16.30
CA ALA A 262 -3.47 -27.03 -16.27
C ALA A 262 -3.07 -26.40 -17.61
N LEU A 263 -1.89 -26.74 -18.14
CA LEU A 263 -1.43 -26.27 -19.44
C LEU A 263 -2.37 -26.69 -20.58
N ALA A 264 -2.76 -27.98 -20.62
CA ALA A 264 -3.65 -28.50 -21.65
C ALA A 264 -5.03 -27.82 -21.66
N LYS A 265 -5.47 -27.28 -20.51
CA LYS A 265 -6.75 -26.59 -20.33
C LYS A 265 -6.61 -25.07 -20.31
N ASN A 266 -5.42 -24.53 -20.51
CA ASN A 266 -5.13 -23.10 -20.39
C ASN A 266 -5.57 -22.51 -19.03
N LEU A 267 -5.32 -23.26 -17.95
CA LEU A 267 -5.54 -22.84 -16.57
C LEU A 267 -4.21 -22.46 -15.93
N ASN A 268 -4.24 -21.47 -15.03
CA ASN A 268 -3.04 -20.88 -14.42
C ASN A 268 -2.95 -21.11 -12.90
N GLU A 269 -3.82 -21.96 -12.32
CA GLU A 269 -3.84 -22.23 -10.88
C GLU A 269 -3.98 -23.72 -10.55
N ILE A 270 -3.11 -24.18 -9.65
CA ILE A 270 -3.11 -25.51 -9.04
C ILE A 270 -3.26 -25.36 -7.53
N ARG A 271 -4.24 -26.08 -6.96
CA ARG A 271 -4.46 -26.17 -5.51
C ARG A 271 -4.10 -27.56 -5.00
N ILE A 272 -3.27 -27.60 -3.97
CA ILE A 272 -2.75 -28.82 -3.38
C ILE A 272 -3.29 -28.94 -1.96
N SER A 273 -4.00 -30.02 -1.68
CA SER A 273 -4.47 -30.30 -0.32
C SER A 273 -3.29 -30.63 0.58
N ALA A 274 -3.41 -30.39 1.88
CA ALA A 274 -2.41 -30.79 2.86
C ALA A 274 -2.07 -32.30 2.74
N GLY A 275 -0.78 -32.63 2.75
CA GLY A 275 -0.29 -33.99 2.60
C GLY A 275 1.14 -34.08 2.08
N SER A 276 1.67 -35.30 2.01
CA SER A 276 2.97 -35.59 1.39
C SER A 276 2.79 -36.00 -0.07
N TYR A 277 3.53 -35.32 -0.95
CA TYR A 277 3.58 -35.61 -2.38
C TYR A 277 5.02 -35.86 -2.78
N THR A 278 5.24 -36.88 -3.60
CA THR A 278 6.57 -37.22 -4.13
C THR A 278 6.56 -36.96 -5.62
N LEU A 279 7.44 -36.09 -6.12
CA LEU A 279 7.60 -35.96 -7.56
C LEU A 279 8.44 -37.12 -8.08
N SER A 280 8.04 -37.63 -9.23
CA SER A 280 8.70 -38.70 -9.99
C SER A 280 9.96 -38.23 -10.73
N GLY A 281 10.15 -36.90 -10.85
CA GLY A 281 11.31 -36.26 -11.42
C GLY A 281 11.29 -34.75 -11.19
N ASN A 282 12.09 -34.02 -11.96
CA ASN A 282 12.12 -32.57 -11.94
C ASN A 282 10.81 -31.99 -12.51
N LEU A 283 10.14 -31.11 -11.77
CA LEU A 283 9.02 -30.33 -12.29
C LEU A 283 9.54 -29.00 -12.84
N GLU A 284 9.41 -28.83 -14.15
CA GLU A 284 9.82 -27.62 -14.87
C GLU A 284 8.60 -26.72 -15.13
N ILE A 285 8.60 -25.52 -14.56
CA ILE A 285 7.54 -24.52 -14.71
C ILE A 285 8.02 -23.49 -15.73
N THR A 286 7.33 -23.43 -16.86
CA THR A 286 7.71 -22.63 -18.04
C THR A 286 6.66 -21.61 -18.46
N GLU A 287 5.52 -21.62 -17.79
CA GLU A 287 4.37 -20.76 -18.06
C GLU A 287 3.92 -20.14 -16.74
N ASN A 288 3.13 -19.07 -16.84
CA ASN A 288 2.60 -18.37 -15.67
C ASN A 288 1.68 -19.31 -14.89
N MET A 289 2.13 -19.72 -13.71
CA MET A 289 1.49 -20.75 -12.92
C MET A 289 1.51 -20.38 -11.44
N THR A 290 0.32 -20.42 -10.84
CA THR A 290 0.16 -20.26 -9.40
C THR A 290 -0.04 -21.63 -8.76
N ILE A 291 0.85 -22.01 -7.85
CA ILE A 291 0.79 -23.28 -7.12
C ILE A 291 0.60 -22.98 -5.63
N ARG A 292 -0.52 -23.42 -5.07
CA ARG A 292 -0.92 -23.12 -3.70
C ARG A 292 -1.10 -24.39 -2.88
N GLY A 293 -0.45 -24.47 -1.73
CA GLY A 293 -0.56 -25.58 -0.78
C GLY A 293 -1.53 -25.29 0.36
N GLY A 294 -1.81 -26.31 1.18
CA GLY A 294 -2.45 -26.14 2.48
C GLY A 294 -3.97 -26.31 2.53
N TYR A 295 -4.65 -26.78 1.48
CA TYR A 295 -6.12 -26.90 1.47
C TYR A 295 -6.66 -28.16 2.17
N SER A 296 -7.90 -28.11 2.66
CA SER A 296 -8.65 -29.30 3.09
C SER A 296 -9.04 -30.18 1.89
N THR A 297 -9.15 -31.49 2.12
CA THR A 297 -9.63 -32.44 1.10
C THR A 297 -11.15 -32.44 0.96
N THR A 298 -11.87 -31.93 1.96
CA THR A 298 -13.34 -31.89 2.00
C THR A 298 -13.90 -30.51 1.70
N ASP A 299 -13.15 -29.45 2.01
CA ASP A 299 -13.51 -28.06 1.73
C ASP A 299 -12.33 -27.32 1.09
N TRP A 300 -12.37 -27.17 -0.22
CA TRP A 300 -11.27 -26.56 -0.98
C TRP A 300 -11.26 -25.02 -0.91
N SER A 301 -12.16 -24.44 -0.12
CA SER A 301 -12.09 -23.05 0.32
C SER A 301 -11.38 -22.91 1.68
N ASP A 302 -11.29 -23.98 2.45
CA ASP A 302 -10.69 -24.01 3.79
C ASP A 302 -9.20 -24.41 3.73
N ARG A 303 -8.34 -23.57 4.33
CA ARG A 303 -6.88 -23.71 4.33
C ARG A 303 -6.44 -24.19 5.72
N TYR A 304 -6.00 -25.44 5.79
CA TYR A 304 -5.60 -26.15 7.03
C TYR A 304 -4.32 -25.64 7.69
N TYR A 305 -3.46 -24.98 6.91
CA TYR A 305 -2.20 -24.43 7.39
C TYR A 305 -2.07 -23.02 6.79
N GLU A 306 -1.78 -22.02 7.63
CA GLU A 306 -1.31 -20.70 7.20
C GLU A 306 0.11 -20.80 6.58
N SER A 307 0.29 -21.71 5.61
CA SER A 307 1.53 -21.87 4.84
C SER A 307 1.34 -21.21 3.45
N PRO A 308 2.21 -20.28 3.06
CA PRO A 308 1.98 -19.38 1.91
C PRO A 308 2.35 -19.92 0.51
N ASP A 309 2.13 -19.06 -0.48
CA ASP A 309 1.99 -19.35 -1.92
C ASP A 309 3.32 -19.47 -2.68
N ALA A 310 3.36 -20.29 -3.74
CA ALA A 310 4.30 -20.11 -4.85
C ALA A 310 3.56 -19.48 -6.04
N ARG A 311 3.78 -18.18 -6.30
CA ARG A 311 3.29 -17.52 -7.51
C ARG A 311 4.43 -17.40 -8.51
N VAL A 312 4.44 -18.23 -9.53
CA VAL A 312 5.57 -18.30 -10.47
C VAL A 312 5.15 -17.63 -11.76
N ASN A 313 5.83 -16.54 -12.12
CA ASN A 313 5.64 -15.82 -13.36
C ASN A 313 6.98 -15.87 -14.12
N ALA A 314 7.33 -17.05 -14.60
CA ALA A 314 8.63 -17.32 -15.23
C ALA A 314 8.56 -18.48 -16.21
N SER A 315 9.41 -18.39 -17.24
CA SER A 315 9.59 -19.44 -18.21
C SER A 315 10.53 -20.58 -17.81
N TYR A 316 11.14 -20.60 -16.61
CA TYR A 316 11.96 -21.73 -16.13
C TYR A 316 12.14 -21.73 -14.58
N MET A 317 11.32 -22.47 -13.84
CA MET A 317 11.68 -22.97 -12.50
C MET A 317 11.77 -24.49 -12.51
N THR A 318 12.83 -25.06 -11.92
CA THR A 318 12.91 -26.50 -11.67
C THR A 318 12.71 -26.80 -10.19
N VAL A 319 11.69 -27.58 -9.83
CA VAL A 319 11.53 -28.19 -8.50
C VAL A 319 12.12 -29.60 -8.57
N ILE A 320 13.24 -29.84 -7.90
CA ILE A 320 13.94 -31.13 -7.91
C ILE A 320 13.44 -31.99 -6.74
N SER A 321 12.76 -33.09 -7.06
CA SER A 321 12.51 -34.18 -6.11
C SER A 321 13.76 -35.07 -6.04
N THR A 322 14.36 -35.12 -4.86
CA THR A 322 15.43 -36.04 -4.41
C THR A 322 15.84 -37.13 -5.41
N GLY A 323 17.02 -37.00 -6.03
CA GLY A 323 17.70 -38.13 -6.68
C GLY A 323 18.55 -37.78 -7.90
N SER A 324 19.87 -37.64 -7.67
CA SER A 324 20.95 -37.91 -8.64
C SER A 324 20.77 -37.33 -10.06
N GLY A 325 21.03 -36.04 -10.22
CA GLY A 325 21.24 -35.40 -11.53
C GLY A 325 22.73 -35.18 -11.75
N SER A 326 23.44 -36.20 -12.22
CA SER A 326 24.86 -36.08 -12.56
C SER A 326 25.05 -35.17 -13.78
N SER A 327 25.78 -34.06 -13.59
CA SER A 327 26.65 -33.34 -14.55
C SER A 327 26.40 -31.84 -14.67
N GLY A 328 26.61 -31.08 -13.59
CA GLY A 328 27.04 -29.69 -13.68
C GLY A 328 28.57 -29.67 -13.58
N THR A 329 29.23 -28.83 -14.36
CA THR A 329 30.68 -28.57 -14.22
C THR A 329 30.99 -28.13 -12.78
N SER A 330 32.23 -28.33 -12.33
CA SER A 330 32.69 -28.24 -10.93
C SER A 330 32.35 -26.99 -10.11
N ASP A 331 31.68 -25.98 -10.69
CA ASP A 331 31.64 -24.60 -10.19
C ASP A 331 30.22 -24.00 -10.02
N LYS A 332 29.11 -24.76 -10.18
CA LYS A 332 27.73 -24.25 -9.94
C LYS A 332 26.92 -25.16 -8.98
N PRO A 333 26.47 -24.69 -7.78
CA PRO A 333 25.67 -25.49 -6.85
C PRO A 333 24.29 -25.88 -7.41
N LEU A 334 23.87 -27.13 -7.18
CA LEU A 334 22.53 -27.60 -7.56
C LEU A 334 21.54 -27.31 -6.41
N GLY A 335 20.51 -26.51 -6.69
CA GLY A 335 19.45 -26.15 -5.74
C GLY A 335 18.26 -27.12 -5.75
N THR A 336 17.56 -27.29 -4.62
CA THR A 336 16.23 -27.93 -4.60
C THR A 336 15.23 -27.16 -5.47
N LEU A 337 15.32 -25.83 -5.42
CA LEU A 337 14.64 -24.91 -6.32
C LEU A 337 15.69 -24.18 -7.16
N ILE A 338 15.48 -24.09 -8.48
CA ILE A 338 16.37 -23.37 -9.39
C ILE A 338 15.56 -22.36 -10.19
N TYR A 339 15.91 -21.09 -10.04
CA TYR A 339 15.53 -20.00 -10.94
C TYR A 339 16.63 -19.82 -11.98
N ASN A 340 16.29 -19.90 -13.26
CA ASN A 340 17.28 -19.83 -14.33
C ASN A 340 16.74 -19.04 -15.54
N GLY A 341 17.50 -18.05 -16.01
CA GLY A 341 17.18 -17.31 -17.23
C GLY A 341 16.49 -15.96 -16.98
N GLY A 342 16.80 -14.97 -17.83
CA GLY A 342 16.24 -13.61 -17.74
C GLY A 342 14.74 -13.46 -18.01
N SER A 343 14.02 -14.53 -18.37
CA SER A 343 12.55 -14.53 -18.39
C SER A 343 11.93 -14.67 -17.00
N VAL A 344 12.73 -15.04 -15.99
CA VAL A 344 12.34 -14.99 -14.58
C VAL A 344 12.55 -13.55 -14.10
N GLY A 345 11.48 -12.74 -14.16
CA GLY A 345 11.49 -11.35 -13.66
C GLY A 345 11.01 -11.23 -12.20
N SER A 346 10.85 -9.99 -11.73
CA SER A 346 10.38 -9.64 -10.38
C SER A 346 8.95 -10.12 -10.07
N SER A 347 8.17 -10.45 -11.10
CA SER A 347 6.83 -11.03 -10.94
C SER A 347 6.84 -12.51 -10.53
N SER A 348 8.01 -13.17 -10.50
CA SER A 348 8.19 -14.50 -9.92
C SER A 348 8.41 -14.42 -8.42
N LEU A 349 7.49 -15.00 -7.66
CA LEU A 349 7.40 -14.91 -6.21
C LEU A 349 7.45 -16.28 -5.52
N LEU A 350 8.37 -16.42 -4.57
CA LEU A 350 8.35 -17.46 -3.54
C LEU A 350 7.95 -16.83 -2.21
N GLU A 351 6.80 -17.22 -1.66
CA GLU A 351 6.27 -16.62 -0.44
C GLU A 351 6.05 -17.67 0.63
N GLY A 352 6.65 -17.42 1.80
CA GLY A 352 6.78 -18.27 3.00
C GLY A 352 6.78 -19.79 2.83
N VAL A 353 7.47 -20.24 1.79
CA VAL A 353 7.76 -21.65 1.64
C VAL A 353 8.99 -22.00 2.47
N THR A 354 8.98 -23.18 3.09
CA THR A 354 10.22 -23.77 3.60
C THR A 354 10.84 -24.66 2.53
N VAL A 355 12.00 -24.25 2.01
CA VAL A 355 12.78 -25.02 1.02
C VAL A 355 14.00 -25.60 1.71
N LYS A 356 14.15 -26.93 1.64
CA LYS A 356 15.32 -27.62 2.21
C LYS A 356 16.15 -28.26 1.10
N ALA A 357 17.47 -28.14 1.18
CA ALA A 357 18.37 -28.82 0.26
C ALA A 357 18.29 -30.36 0.44
N SER A 358 18.52 -31.10 -0.65
CA SER A 358 18.52 -32.57 -0.64
C SER A 358 19.71 -33.16 0.14
N THR A 359 19.46 -34.19 0.96
CA THR A 359 20.48 -34.89 1.78
C THR A 359 21.35 -35.91 1.02
N SER A 360 21.05 -36.18 -0.26
CA SER A 360 21.55 -37.40 -0.94
C SER A 360 22.83 -37.21 -1.76
N ASP A 361 23.29 -35.99 -2.01
CA ASP A 361 24.45 -35.71 -2.88
C ASP A 361 25.65 -35.20 -2.05
N PRO A 362 26.85 -35.82 -2.14
CA PRO A 362 27.97 -35.49 -1.25
C PRO A 362 28.75 -34.21 -1.61
N ILE A 363 28.35 -33.45 -2.65
CA ILE A 363 29.12 -32.30 -3.17
C ILE A 363 28.17 -31.16 -3.60
N TYR A 364 28.21 -30.01 -2.90
CA TYR A 364 27.60 -28.71 -3.24
C TYR A 364 26.08 -28.66 -3.57
N THR A 365 25.24 -28.85 -2.56
CA THR A 365 23.78 -28.63 -2.64
C THR A 365 23.36 -27.33 -1.95
N CYS A 366 22.31 -26.69 -2.47
CA CYS A 366 21.63 -25.56 -1.81
C CYS A 366 20.11 -25.69 -1.83
N ALA A 367 19.41 -24.87 -1.05
CA ALA A 367 17.94 -24.84 -1.07
C ALA A 367 17.46 -24.14 -2.35
N VAL A 368 18.07 -23.00 -2.67
CA VAL A 368 17.69 -22.18 -3.83
C VAL A 368 18.93 -21.74 -4.61
N SER A 369 18.93 -21.97 -5.93
CA SER A 369 19.88 -21.37 -6.88
C SER A 369 19.18 -20.34 -7.77
N ILE A 370 19.78 -19.16 -7.95
CA ILE A 370 19.28 -18.08 -8.81
C ILE A 370 20.35 -17.72 -9.83
N LEU A 371 20.07 -17.96 -11.11
CA LEU A 371 21.08 -18.04 -12.16
C LEU A 371 20.68 -17.29 -13.44
N ASP A 372 21.70 -16.89 -14.21
CA ASP A 372 21.64 -16.56 -15.64
C ASP A 372 20.54 -15.53 -16.03
N GLY A 373 20.46 -14.42 -15.29
CA GLY A 373 19.59 -13.27 -15.54
C GLY A 373 18.31 -13.26 -14.71
N ALA A 374 18.03 -14.33 -13.96
CA ALA A 374 16.84 -14.43 -13.13
C ALA A 374 16.83 -13.35 -12.03
N SER A 375 15.66 -12.75 -11.79
CA SER A 375 15.45 -11.72 -10.77
C SER A 375 14.15 -11.93 -9.97
N PRO A 376 13.94 -13.12 -9.36
CA PRO A 376 12.74 -13.40 -8.57
C PRO A 376 12.71 -12.61 -7.25
N VAL A 377 11.51 -12.54 -6.67
CA VAL A 377 11.27 -12.09 -5.30
C VAL A 377 11.09 -13.31 -4.39
N ILE A 378 11.83 -13.36 -3.28
CA ILE A 378 11.68 -14.36 -2.23
C ILE A 378 11.36 -13.64 -0.93
N GLN A 379 10.21 -13.97 -0.32
CA GLN A 379 9.77 -13.32 0.91
C GLN A 379 9.18 -14.29 1.92
N PHE A 380 9.31 -13.95 3.21
CA PHE A 380 8.80 -14.71 4.36
C PHE A 380 9.21 -16.18 4.40
N SER A 381 10.22 -16.56 3.60
CA SER A 381 10.55 -17.95 3.30
C SER A 381 11.71 -18.44 4.15
N SER A 382 11.73 -19.75 4.39
CA SER A 382 12.83 -20.41 5.09
C SER A 382 13.63 -21.25 4.12
N LEU A 383 14.83 -20.79 3.79
CA LEU A 383 15.78 -21.46 2.92
C LEU A 383 16.79 -22.19 3.79
N MET A 384 16.81 -23.51 3.73
CA MET A 384 17.66 -24.34 4.56
C MET A 384 18.62 -25.15 3.70
N GLY A 385 19.90 -24.78 3.71
CA GLY A 385 20.97 -25.59 3.14
C GLY A 385 21.05 -26.95 3.84
N ASN A 386 21.68 -27.93 3.18
CA ASN A 386 21.87 -29.28 3.73
C ASN A 386 22.93 -30.01 2.88
N SER A 387 24.20 -29.95 3.28
CA SER A 387 25.30 -30.59 2.57
C SER A 387 26.25 -31.28 3.53
N ALA A 388 26.64 -32.53 3.25
CA ALA A 388 27.57 -33.29 4.08
C ALA A 388 29.04 -32.82 4.00
N SER A 389 29.40 -31.93 3.06
CA SER A 389 30.78 -31.48 2.80
C SER A 389 30.91 -29.96 2.76
N SER A 390 30.33 -29.33 1.74
CA SER A 390 30.34 -27.88 1.55
C SER A 390 29.05 -27.45 0.82
N GLY A 391 28.39 -26.36 1.23
CA GLY A 391 27.14 -25.90 0.58
C GLY A 391 26.54 -24.62 1.16
N SER A 392 25.66 -23.98 0.38
CA SER A 392 24.95 -22.75 0.77
C SER A 392 23.45 -22.99 0.98
N ALA A 393 22.72 -22.12 1.69
CA ALA A 393 21.26 -22.16 1.66
C ALA A 393 20.72 -21.53 0.38
N ALA A 394 21.30 -20.39 -0.01
CA ALA A 394 21.00 -19.71 -1.27
C ALA A 394 22.29 -19.44 -2.05
N PHE A 395 22.22 -19.60 -3.37
CA PHE A 395 23.31 -19.28 -4.30
C PHE A 395 22.81 -18.37 -5.43
N ILE A 396 23.49 -17.25 -5.66
CA ILE A 396 23.10 -16.21 -6.63
C ILE A 396 24.26 -15.97 -7.58
N SER A 397 24.06 -16.08 -8.89
CA SER A 397 25.08 -15.76 -9.89
C SER A 397 24.45 -15.24 -11.18
N TYR A 398 25.08 -14.25 -11.82
CA TYR A 398 24.57 -13.54 -13.00
C TYR A 398 23.11 -13.10 -12.85
N SER A 399 22.69 -12.67 -11.66
CA SER A 399 21.28 -12.46 -11.30
C SER A 399 21.11 -11.33 -10.28
N ALA A 400 19.92 -10.73 -10.25
CA ALA A 400 19.58 -9.62 -9.36
C ALA A 400 18.23 -9.86 -8.63
N PRO A 401 18.14 -10.91 -7.80
CA PRO A 401 16.91 -11.19 -7.05
C PRO A 401 16.72 -10.23 -5.89
N SER A 402 15.48 -10.18 -5.38
CA SER A 402 15.14 -9.50 -4.13
C SER A 402 14.75 -10.51 -3.06
N LEU A 403 15.36 -10.40 -1.87
CA LEU A 403 15.10 -11.26 -0.72
C LEU A 403 14.63 -10.40 0.46
N TYR A 404 13.43 -10.69 0.97
CA TYR A 404 12.80 -9.94 2.05
C TYR A 404 12.43 -10.86 3.22
N SER A 405 12.73 -10.45 4.45
CA SER A 405 12.12 -11.03 5.66
C SER A 405 12.21 -12.55 5.74
N SER A 406 13.30 -13.08 5.19
CA SER A 406 13.46 -14.52 4.99
C SER A 406 14.57 -15.05 5.88
N THR A 407 14.43 -16.31 6.24
CA THR A 407 15.43 -17.03 7.03
C THR A 407 16.28 -17.87 6.09
N ILE A 408 17.59 -17.61 6.05
CA ILE A 408 18.53 -18.22 5.11
C ILE A 408 19.61 -18.92 5.93
N ILE A 409 19.47 -20.23 6.13
CA ILE A 409 20.30 -21.00 7.06
C ILE A 409 21.11 -22.06 6.32
N GLY A 410 22.43 -21.90 6.28
CA GLY A 410 23.36 -22.93 5.83
C GLY A 410 23.38 -24.10 6.83
N GLN A 411 23.52 -25.36 6.36
CA GLN A 411 23.70 -26.50 7.25
C GLN A 411 24.90 -27.39 6.94
N ALA A 412 25.65 -27.68 8.02
CA ALA A 412 26.32 -28.93 8.44
C ALA A 412 27.13 -29.76 7.42
N GLY A 413 28.26 -29.18 7.01
CA GLY A 413 29.45 -29.87 6.47
C GLY A 413 30.74 -29.29 7.10
N ASN A 414 31.87 -29.41 6.41
CA ASN A 414 33.09 -28.68 6.77
C ASN A 414 32.97 -27.18 6.43
N ASP A 415 32.31 -26.82 5.32
CA ASP A 415 32.10 -25.44 4.88
C ASP A 415 30.60 -25.12 4.72
N SER A 416 30.02 -24.32 5.61
CA SER A 416 28.61 -23.94 5.55
C SER A 416 28.44 -22.47 5.20
N VAL A 417 27.55 -22.17 4.26
CA VAL A 417 27.23 -20.78 3.88
C VAL A 417 25.73 -20.51 4.01
N GLY A 418 25.33 -19.39 4.61
CA GLY A 418 23.94 -18.93 4.56
C GLY A 418 23.58 -18.51 3.13
N LEU A 419 24.09 -17.34 2.73
CA LEU A 419 23.92 -16.77 1.40
C LEU A 419 25.28 -16.66 0.69
N GLN A 420 25.36 -17.22 -0.52
CA GLN A 420 26.53 -17.08 -1.40
C GLN A 420 26.19 -16.30 -2.66
N VAL A 421 26.96 -15.25 -2.94
CA VAL A 421 26.84 -14.42 -4.14
C VAL A 421 28.07 -14.62 -5.01
N GLY A 422 27.85 -15.28 -6.14
CA GLY A 422 28.81 -15.61 -7.19
C GLY A 422 29.09 -14.46 -8.17
N ASP A 423 29.78 -14.80 -9.27
CA ASP A 423 30.03 -13.89 -10.39
C ASP A 423 28.76 -13.18 -10.88
N ASN A 424 28.87 -11.87 -11.10
CA ASN A 424 27.80 -10.97 -11.56
C ASN A 424 26.48 -11.09 -10.78
N GLY A 425 26.51 -11.57 -9.53
CA GLY A 425 25.38 -11.46 -8.62
C GLY A 425 25.23 -10.02 -8.11
N ASN A 426 23.99 -9.54 -8.05
CA ASN A 426 23.64 -8.22 -7.52
C ASN A 426 22.29 -8.26 -6.78
N PRO A 427 22.18 -9.04 -5.70
CA PRO A 427 20.92 -9.15 -4.97
C PRO A 427 20.60 -7.88 -4.17
N LEU A 428 19.30 -7.65 -3.96
CA LEU A 428 18.78 -6.79 -2.91
C LEU A 428 18.33 -7.68 -1.74
N VAL A 429 18.94 -7.52 -0.57
CA VAL A 429 18.64 -8.34 0.61
C VAL A 429 18.27 -7.45 1.79
N VAL A 430 17.02 -7.57 2.24
CA VAL A 430 16.44 -6.67 3.23
C VAL A 430 15.81 -7.48 4.36
N SER A 431 16.09 -7.10 5.61
CA SER A 431 15.43 -7.65 6.80
C SER A 431 15.51 -9.17 6.94
N CYS A 432 16.56 -9.80 6.38
CA CYS A 432 16.72 -11.24 6.43
C CYS A 432 17.56 -11.68 7.62
N TYR A 433 17.28 -12.89 8.12
CA TYR A 433 18.17 -13.60 9.01
C TYR A 433 19.04 -14.56 8.19
N ILE A 434 20.33 -14.30 8.13
CA ILE A 434 21.29 -15.08 7.35
C ILE A 434 22.24 -15.75 8.31
N SER A 435 22.29 -17.08 8.31
CA SER A 435 23.13 -17.84 9.24
C SER A 435 23.85 -18.98 8.54
N SER A 436 25.05 -19.31 8.99
CA SER A 436 25.74 -20.56 8.64
C SER A 436 25.52 -21.70 9.64
N ASP A 437 24.81 -21.46 10.75
CA ASP A 437 24.69 -22.39 11.87
C ASP A 437 23.21 -22.67 12.23
N ASN A 438 22.95 -23.93 12.59
CA ASN A 438 21.69 -24.44 13.14
C ASN A 438 21.94 -25.38 14.35
N GLY A 439 23.00 -25.13 15.12
CA GLY A 439 23.37 -25.90 16.32
C GLY A 439 24.44 -26.99 16.11
N SER A 440 25.32 -26.84 15.10
CA SER A 440 26.46 -27.74 14.86
C SER A 440 27.70 -26.93 14.50
N SER A 441 28.89 -27.24 15.00
CA SER A 441 30.11 -26.44 14.75
C SER A 441 30.83 -26.85 13.45
N PRO A 442 30.60 -26.22 12.28
CA PRO A 442 31.38 -26.50 11.07
C PRO A 442 32.85 -26.06 11.24
N ILE A 443 33.73 -26.49 10.33
CA ILE A 443 35.14 -26.05 10.33
C ILE A 443 35.22 -24.58 9.87
N SER A 444 34.46 -24.25 8.81
CA SER A 444 34.27 -22.92 8.22
C SER A 444 32.77 -22.65 8.08
N GLY A 445 32.28 -21.56 8.63
CA GLY A 445 30.86 -21.20 8.58
C GLY A 445 30.69 -19.72 8.35
N ILE A 446 30.10 -19.40 7.22
CA ILE A 446 30.02 -18.05 6.68
C ILE A 446 28.55 -17.65 6.53
N GLY A 447 28.09 -16.62 7.22
CA GLY A 447 26.72 -16.12 7.06
C GLY A 447 26.47 -15.67 5.62
N LEU A 448 27.27 -14.71 5.15
CA LEU A 448 27.25 -14.15 3.81
C LEU A 448 28.63 -14.23 3.15
N LEU A 449 28.69 -14.85 1.98
CA LEU A 449 29.90 -14.99 1.18
C LEU A 449 29.76 -14.24 -0.16
N LEU A 450 30.58 -13.22 -0.39
CA LEU A 450 30.65 -12.50 -1.67
C LEU A 450 31.89 -12.95 -2.46
N ASP A 451 31.66 -13.80 -3.46
CA ASP A 451 32.67 -14.58 -4.18
C ASP A 451 32.45 -14.45 -5.69
N GLY A 452 32.95 -13.37 -6.30
CA GLY A 452 32.89 -13.18 -7.75
C GLY A 452 33.21 -11.76 -8.21
N SER A 453 33.28 -11.56 -9.51
CA SER A 453 33.68 -10.31 -10.16
C SER A 453 32.51 -9.33 -10.38
N SER A 454 31.83 -8.88 -9.32
CA SER A 454 30.59 -8.06 -9.41
C SER A 454 30.47 -6.93 -8.35
N PRO A 455 29.40 -6.10 -8.37
CA PRO A 455 29.12 -5.09 -7.34
C PRO A 455 28.82 -5.69 -5.95
N GLY A 456 28.46 -6.98 -5.87
CA GLY A 456 28.28 -7.71 -4.61
C GLY A 456 26.89 -7.63 -4.00
N GLY A 457 26.01 -6.76 -4.51
CA GLY A 457 24.64 -6.57 -4.04
C GLY A 457 24.51 -5.54 -2.92
N TYR A 458 23.28 -5.39 -2.45
CA TYR A 458 22.89 -4.45 -1.41
C TYR A 458 22.25 -5.19 -0.23
N TYR A 459 22.71 -4.88 0.98
CA TYR A 459 22.31 -5.55 2.21
C TYR A 459 21.87 -4.50 3.22
N TYR A 460 20.58 -4.49 3.52
CA TYR A 460 19.93 -3.54 4.42
C TYR A 460 19.25 -4.26 5.59
N ASN A 461 19.51 -3.82 6.82
CA ASN A 461 18.76 -4.27 8.00
C ASN A 461 18.81 -5.79 8.25
N ASN A 462 19.85 -6.48 7.83
CA ASN A 462 19.95 -7.92 8.01
C ASN A 462 20.62 -8.28 9.34
N SER A 463 20.21 -9.42 9.91
CA SER A 463 20.99 -10.09 10.95
C SER A 463 21.79 -11.21 10.30
N ILE A 464 23.10 -11.02 10.22
CA ILE A 464 24.02 -11.95 9.58
C ILE A 464 24.89 -12.60 10.63
N PHE A 465 24.82 -13.92 10.71
CA PHE A 465 25.51 -14.73 11.69
C PHE A 465 26.47 -15.73 11.03
N GLY A 466 27.74 -15.65 11.42
CA GLY A 466 28.74 -16.67 11.14
C GLY A 466 28.85 -17.63 12.32
N GLY A 467 29.02 -18.92 12.06
CA GLY A 467 29.24 -19.91 13.11
C GLY A 467 30.27 -20.94 12.68
N ALA A 468 31.41 -21.04 13.37
CA ALA A 468 32.43 -22.05 13.06
C ALA A 468 33.39 -22.33 14.21
N SER A 469 34.06 -23.47 14.16
CA SER A 469 35.10 -23.88 15.11
C SER A 469 36.49 -23.30 14.81
N SER A 470 36.79 -22.88 13.57
CA SER A 470 38.16 -22.43 13.24
C SER A 470 38.31 -21.38 12.12
N GLN A 471 37.34 -21.17 11.23
CA GLN A 471 37.43 -20.24 10.08
C GLN A 471 36.11 -19.52 9.76
N GLY A 472 35.33 -19.13 10.77
CA GLY A 472 33.98 -18.58 10.58
C GLY A 472 33.95 -17.09 10.29
N ALA A 473 32.96 -16.62 9.52
CA ALA A 473 32.73 -15.20 9.31
C ALA A 473 31.24 -14.85 9.24
N ALA A 474 30.78 -13.71 9.79
CA ALA A 474 29.42 -13.27 9.49
C ALA A 474 29.33 -12.83 8.02
N VAL A 475 30.25 -11.97 7.60
CA VAL A 475 30.44 -11.59 6.19
C VAL A 475 31.87 -11.89 5.76
N LYS A 476 32.04 -12.49 4.57
CA LYS A 476 33.34 -12.67 3.93
C LYS A 476 33.31 -12.16 2.50
N LEU A 477 34.21 -11.22 2.20
CA LEU A 477 34.45 -10.65 0.88
C LEU A 477 35.67 -11.33 0.27
N ASN A 478 35.49 -12.12 -0.78
CA ASN A 478 36.59 -12.76 -1.51
C ASN A 478 37.03 -11.93 -2.71
N GLU A 479 36.09 -11.55 -3.57
CA GLU A 479 36.38 -10.87 -4.85
C GLU A 479 35.44 -9.68 -5.12
N SER A 480 34.38 -9.52 -4.32
CA SER A 480 33.37 -8.46 -4.46
C SER A 480 33.12 -7.73 -3.14
N GLY A 481 32.63 -6.51 -3.25
CA GLY A 481 32.57 -5.52 -2.19
C GLY A 481 31.20 -4.91 -1.94
N GLY A 482 30.16 -5.70 -1.67
CA GLY A 482 28.77 -5.21 -1.54
C GLY A 482 28.54 -3.95 -0.68
N THR A 483 27.34 -3.40 -0.79
CA THR A 483 26.89 -2.24 0.00
C THR A 483 26.16 -2.73 1.25
N PHE A 484 26.61 -2.27 2.41
CA PHE A 484 26.08 -2.69 3.71
C PHE A 484 25.61 -1.49 4.52
N ILE A 485 24.32 -1.42 4.79
CA ILE A 485 23.74 -0.37 5.63
C ILE A 485 22.90 -1.00 6.75
N ASN A 486 23.20 -0.60 7.99
CA ASN A 486 22.46 -0.97 9.20
C ASN A 486 22.24 -2.48 9.40
N ASN A 487 23.24 -3.30 9.12
CA ASN A 487 23.19 -4.73 9.41
C ASN A 487 23.78 -5.02 10.79
N LEU A 488 23.35 -6.13 11.39
CA LEU A 488 24.00 -6.75 12.53
C LEU A 488 24.90 -7.89 12.05
N PHE A 489 26.20 -7.76 12.27
CA PHE A 489 27.18 -8.81 11.98
C PHE A 489 27.57 -9.49 13.29
N SER A 490 27.29 -10.78 13.38
CA SER A 490 27.53 -11.57 14.59
C SER A 490 28.31 -12.85 14.28
N ASN A 491 29.17 -13.28 15.22
CA ASN A 491 29.89 -14.55 15.07
C ASN A 491 30.18 -15.23 16.41
N SER A 492 30.17 -16.56 16.44
CA SER A 492 30.61 -17.34 17.60
C SER A 492 32.14 -17.35 17.73
N ILE A 493 32.67 -17.00 18.91
CA ILE A 493 34.12 -16.97 19.15
C ILE A 493 34.62 -18.31 19.74
N PHE A 494 34.68 -19.35 18.91
CA PHE A 494 35.35 -20.61 19.31
C PHE A 494 36.87 -20.60 19.00
N SER A 495 37.32 -19.68 18.15
CA SER A 495 38.70 -19.56 17.67
C SER A 495 39.07 -18.09 17.40
N THR A 496 40.35 -17.73 17.53
CA THR A 496 40.88 -16.40 17.19
C THR A 496 40.87 -16.11 15.68
N SER A 497 40.43 -17.06 14.86
CA SER A 497 40.36 -16.94 13.40
C SER A 497 38.93 -16.76 12.88
N ASN A 498 37.98 -16.42 13.77
CA ASN A 498 36.60 -16.13 13.44
C ASN A 498 36.36 -14.61 13.46
N TYR A 499 35.65 -14.07 12.46
CA TYR A 499 35.47 -12.62 12.27
C TYR A 499 34.00 -12.21 12.07
N CYS A 500 33.57 -11.04 12.53
CA CYS A 500 32.24 -10.55 12.12
C CYS A 500 32.26 -10.14 10.63
N PHE A 501 33.36 -9.54 10.18
CA PHE A 501 33.51 -9.11 8.80
C PHE A 501 34.94 -9.35 8.32
N GLN A 502 35.12 -9.96 7.16
CA GLN A 502 36.41 -10.35 6.62
C GLN A 502 36.58 -9.87 5.18
N GLU A 503 37.61 -9.07 4.91
CA GLU A 503 38.11 -8.74 3.58
C GLU A 503 39.21 -9.72 3.15
N SER A 504 39.13 -10.23 1.93
CA SER A 504 40.16 -11.07 1.31
C SER A 504 40.52 -10.53 -0.08
N SER A 505 41.75 -10.79 -0.53
CA SER A 505 42.22 -10.55 -1.90
C SER A 505 42.05 -9.11 -2.45
N GLY A 506 41.97 -8.10 -1.58
CA GLY A 506 41.78 -6.70 -1.97
C GLY A 506 40.33 -6.32 -2.31
N ALA A 507 39.36 -7.22 -2.07
CA ALA A 507 37.95 -6.89 -2.11
C ALA A 507 37.56 -6.07 -0.88
N GLN A 508 36.93 -4.92 -1.10
CA GLN A 508 36.55 -3.95 -0.06
C GLN A 508 35.09 -3.57 -0.24
N PRO A 509 34.33 -3.35 0.85
CA PRO A 509 32.95 -2.90 0.74
C PRO A 509 32.87 -1.54 0.01
N ALA A 510 31.89 -1.38 -0.86
CA ALA A 510 31.62 -0.15 -1.58
C ALA A 510 31.10 0.93 -0.62
N LEU A 511 30.29 0.51 0.36
CA LEU A 511 29.77 1.34 1.43
C LEU A 511 29.55 0.48 2.68
N LEU A 512 29.93 1.00 3.84
CA LEU A 512 29.71 0.37 5.14
C LEU A 512 29.20 1.44 6.11
N GLN A 513 27.88 1.55 6.28
CA GLN A 513 27.25 2.63 7.06
C GLN A 513 26.32 2.10 8.16
N TYR A 514 26.44 2.63 9.38
CA TYR A 514 25.58 2.30 10.53
C TYR A 514 25.49 0.82 10.95
N ASN A 515 26.40 -0.03 10.49
CA ASN A 515 26.39 -1.45 10.85
C ASN A 515 26.86 -1.67 12.30
N ASN A 516 26.32 -2.72 12.93
CA ASN A 516 26.67 -3.15 14.27
C ASN A 516 27.45 -4.46 14.23
N PHE A 517 28.42 -4.60 15.14
CA PHE A 517 29.25 -5.79 15.24
C PHE A 517 29.14 -6.39 16.65
N SER A 518 28.95 -7.70 16.73
CA SER A 518 28.76 -8.43 17.99
C SER A 518 29.46 -9.78 17.97
N SER A 519 29.99 -10.23 19.11
CA SER A 519 30.76 -11.49 19.19
C SER A 519 30.58 -12.21 20.52
N ASP A 520 30.26 -13.51 20.49
CA ASP A 520 30.03 -14.35 21.68
C ASP A 520 31.35 -14.62 22.43
N GLY A 521 31.73 -13.78 23.41
CA GLY A 521 32.82 -14.03 24.36
C GLY A 521 33.84 -12.90 24.55
N ASP A 522 34.69 -12.98 25.58
CA ASP A 522 35.61 -11.94 26.07
C ASP A 522 36.88 -11.69 25.18
N GLY A 523 36.82 -11.83 23.84
CA GLY A 523 38.02 -11.67 23.00
C GLY A 523 37.79 -11.51 21.49
N ILE A 524 37.97 -10.28 21.01
CA ILE A 524 37.71 -9.76 19.65
C ILE A 524 38.63 -10.39 18.57
N PRO A 525 38.09 -10.75 17.38
CA PRO A 525 38.29 -9.89 16.20
C PRO A 525 36.98 -9.60 15.43
N ILE A 526 36.72 -8.30 15.22
CA ILE A 526 35.45 -7.79 14.67
C ILE A 526 35.55 -7.55 13.17
N TYR A 527 36.69 -7.06 12.69
CA TYR A 527 36.92 -6.80 11.28
C TYR A 527 38.33 -7.22 10.88
N TYR A 528 38.46 -8.11 9.90
CA TYR A 528 39.76 -8.55 9.38
C TYR A 528 40.01 -7.94 8.01
N LYS A 529 40.97 -7.02 7.93
CA LYS A 529 41.30 -6.27 6.73
C LYS A 529 42.49 -6.86 5.99
N ASP A 530 42.36 -6.97 4.66
CA ASP A 530 43.41 -7.36 3.71
C ASP A 530 44.15 -8.66 4.06
N GLY A 531 43.49 -9.59 4.77
CA GLY A 531 44.11 -10.84 5.16
C GLY A 531 45.27 -10.70 6.16
N MET A 532 45.52 -9.51 6.74
CA MET A 532 46.76 -9.19 7.45
C MET A 532 46.57 -8.33 8.72
N THR A 533 45.48 -7.57 8.84
CA THR A 533 45.27 -6.64 9.97
C THR A 533 43.92 -6.88 10.64
N GLU A 534 43.95 -7.19 11.93
CA GLU A 534 42.75 -7.27 12.79
C GLU A 534 42.42 -5.88 13.33
N LEU A 535 41.16 -5.46 13.17
CA LEU A 535 40.62 -4.25 13.76
C LEU A 535 39.63 -4.64 14.86
N THR A 536 39.77 -3.97 16.00
CA THR A 536 39.10 -4.37 17.24
C THR A 536 38.25 -3.26 17.84
N SER A 537 38.31 -2.05 17.27
CA SER A 537 37.54 -0.89 17.71
C SER A 537 36.79 -0.21 16.57
N SER A 538 35.71 0.50 16.93
CA SER A 538 34.88 1.25 15.97
C SER A 538 35.65 2.41 15.37
N GLU A 539 36.60 2.99 16.12
CA GLU A 539 37.51 4.04 15.65
C GLU A 539 38.44 3.53 14.54
N GLU A 540 38.99 2.32 14.69
CA GLU A 540 39.83 1.68 13.67
C GLU A 540 39.06 1.37 12.38
N ILE A 541 37.80 0.95 12.49
CA ILE A 541 36.93 0.68 11.34
C ILE A 541 36.49 1.99 10.66
N ASN A 542 36.15 3.02 11.45
CA ASN A 542 35.83 4.36 10.97
C ASN A 542 36.98 4.98 10.16
N ALA A 543 38.23 4.73 10.59
CA ALA A 543 39.42 5.24 9.92
C ALA A 543 39.64 4.64 8.52
N LEU A 544 38.88 3.60 8.12
CA LEU A 544 38.96 2.99 6.79
C LEU A 544 38.32 3.86 5.69
N GLY A 545 37.44 4.79 6.03
CA GLY A 545 36.86 5.75 5.08
C GLY A 545 35.76 5.18 4.17
N TYR A 546 35.15 4.03 4.52
CA TYR A 546 34.00 3.45 3.80
C TYR A 546 32.66 4.15 4.08
N ALA A 547 32.71 5.33 4.71
CA ALA A 547 31.54 6.11 5.08
C ALA A 547 31.19 7.14 4.01
N GLY A 548 29.90 7.46 3.88
CA GLY A 548 29.40 8.51 2.99
C GLY A 548 29.96 9.91 3.30
N ALA A 549 29.79 10.84 2.37
CA ALA A 549 30.38 12.19 2.38
C ALA A 549 30.05 13.06 3.61
N SER A 550 29.07 12.66 4.43
CA SER A 550 28.53 13.41 5.58
C SER A 550 29.32 13.25 6.89
N GLY A 551 30.31 12.35 6.97
CA GLY A 551 31.26 12.29 8.09
C GLY A 551 30.72 11.88 9.47
N ASN A 552 29.45 11.46 9.59
CA ASN A 552 28.88 10.94 10.84
C ASN A 552 28.73 9.42 10.78
N VAL A 553 29.52 8.70 11.58
CA VAL A 553 29.49 7.23 11.62
C VAL A 553 29.69 6.78 13.06
N ALA A 554 28.61 6.33 13.70
CA ALA A 554 28.70 5.68 15.00
C ALA A 554 28.60 4.15 14.81
N PHE A 555 29.68 3.50 14.37
CA PHE A 555 29.78 2.04 14.54
C PHE A 555 29.75 1.73 16.04
N LYS A 556 28.87 0.82 16.46
CA LYS A 556 28.82 0.33 17.84
C LYS A 556 29.40 -1.07 17.91
N ILE A 557 30.35 -1.25 18.82
CA ILE A 557 30.89 -2.55 19.22
C ILE A 557 30.37 -2.82 20.63
N LYS A 558 29.74 -3.97 20.84
CA LYS A 558 29.20 -4.38 22.15
C LYS A 558 29.60 -5.84 22.45
N ASP A 559 29.89 -6.16 23.71
CA ASP A 559 30.08 -7.55 24.17
C ASP A 559 28.74 -8.29 24.10
N TYR A 560 28.70 -9.49 23.52
CA TYR A 560 27.45 -10.24 23.27
C TYR A 560 26.58 -10.46 24.52
N SER A 561 27.17 -10.57 25.71
CA SER A 561 26.44 -10.71 26.98
C SER A 561 25.78 -9.41 27.46
N SER A 562 26.37 -8.25 27.16
CA SER A 562 25.77 -6.93 27.37
C SER A 562 24.78 -6.58 26.27
N TYR A 563 25.04 -7.07 25.04
CA TYR A 563 24.11 -7.03 23.94
C TYR A 563 22.90 -7.87 24.31
N GLU A 564 22.96 -9.15 24.68
CA GLU A 564 21.77 -9.90 25.11
C GLU A 564 20.95 -9.16 26.17
N SER A 565 21.51 -8.51 27.21
CA SER A 565 20.67 -7.77 28.18
C SER A 565 20.08 -6.45 27.65
N ASP A 566 20.80 -5.71 26.81
CA ASP A 566 20.32 -4.47 26.17
C ASP A 566 19.47 -4.76 24.92
N TYR A 567 19.74 -5.85 24.23
CA TYR A 567 19.06 -6.43 23.08
C TYR A 567 17.79 -7.07 23.62
N TYR A 568 17.73 -7.87 24.67
CA TYR A 568 16.44 -8.27 25.26
C TYR A 568 15.63 -7.10 25.89
N ALA A 569 16.23 -5.91 26.07
CA ALA A 569 15.52 -4.71 26.56
C ALA A 569 15.22 -3.64 25.47
N GLN A 570 15.93 -3.65 24.33
CA GLN A 570 15.83 -2.69 23.20
C GLN A 570 15.57 -3.39 21.84
N CYS A 571 15.82 -4.69 21.80
CA CYS A 571 15.49 -5.70 20.79
C CYS A 571 14.80 -6.90 21.48
N LEU A 572 13.86 -6.60 22.38
CA LEU A 572 12.60 -7.29 22.16
C LEU A 572 12.37 -7.14 20.64
N PRO A 573 12.26 -8.23 19.84
CA PRO A 573 11.24 -8.21 18.79
C PRO A 573 10.09 -7.40 19.36
N PRO A 574 9.39 -6.54 18.61
CA PRO A 574 8.05 -6.19 19.05
C PRO A 574 7.46 -7.46 19.67
N GLN A 575 7.08 -7.38 20.95
CA GLN A 575 6.12 -8.33 21.46
C GLN A 575 4.88 -8.04 20.62
N LEU A 576 4.86 -8.52 19.39
CA LEU A 576 3.62 -8.87 18.75
C LEU A 576 3.23 -10.14 19.47
N ALA A 577 2.26 -9.95 20.35
CA ALA A 577 1.19 -10.91 20.45
C ALA A 577 0.98 -11.57 19.08
N TYR A 578 1.13 -12.89 19.02
CA TYR A 578 0.28 -13.62 18.11
C TYR A 578 -1.15 -13.20 18.51
N LYS A 579 -1.92 -12.70 17.53
CA LYS A 579 -3.34 -12.28 17.59
C LYS A 579 -3.94 -12.34 19.00
N GLY A 580 -4.42 -11.20 19.52
CA GLY A 580 -5.24 -11.11 20.72
C GLY A 580 -5.77 -12.47 21.22
N GLU A 581 -5.01 -13.07 22.13
CA GLU A 581 -5.56 -13.89 23.18
C GLU A 581 -5.02 -13.27 24.46
N GLU A 582 -5.92 -12.94 25.37
CA GLU A 582 -5.55 -12.97 26.78
C GLU A 582 -5.02 -14.37 27.10
N GLN A 583 -3.72 -14.43 27.42
CA GLN A 583 -3.04 -15.45 28.23
C GLN A 583 -3.89 -16.70 28.56
N SER A 584 -3.85 -17.73 27.71
CA SER A 584 -4.21 -19.08 28.13
C SER A 584 -3.12 -20.10 27.79
N ILE A 585 -2.74 -20.85 28.83
CA ILE A 585 -1.46 -21.56 29.00
C ILE A 585 -1.45 -22.90 28.23
N ALA A 586 -1.85 -22.93 26.95
CA ALA A 586 -2.10 -24.21 26.24
C ALA A 586 -1.48 -24.39 24.84
N TRP A 587 -0.96 -23.37 24.15
CA TRP A 587 -0.54 -23.52 22.74
C TRP A 587 0.97 -23.36 22.45
N GLN A 588 1.83 -23.54 23.45
CA GLN A 588 3.30 -23.57 23.27
C GLN A 588 3.88 -24.93 22.80
N LYS A 589 3.10 -25.86 22.22
CA LYS A 589 3.56 -27.26 22.11
C LYS A 589 3.90 -27.83 20.73
N ASP A 590 3.41 -27.31 19.60
CA ASP A 590 3.54 -28.05 18.33
C ASP A 590 4.14 -27.33 17.10
N LEU A 591 4.58 -26.06 17.18
CA LEU A 591 5.37 -25.45 16.07
C LEU A 591 6.90 -25.58 16.22
N PHE A 592 7.39 -26.13 17.35
CA PHE A 592 8.81 -26.19 17.72
C PHE A 592 9.43 -27.59 17.72
N ASN A 593 8.73 -28.64 17.28
CA ASN A 593 9.27 -29.99 17.31
C ASN A 593 9.75 -30.46 15.92
N ASN A 594 11.03 -30.26 15.64
CA ASN A 594 11.81 -31.33 15.03
C ASN A 594 13.08 -31.58 15.86
N ASP A 595 12.93 -32.60 16.68
CA ASP A 595 13.78 -33.07 17.78
C ASP A 595 15.17 -33.55 17.30
N ARG A 596 16.23 -33.10 17.99
CA ARG A 596 17.32 -34.00 18.41
C ARG A 596 17.83 -33.65 19.81
N SER A 597 17.33 -34.41 20.77
CA SER A 597 17.98 -34.70 22.05
C SER A 597 19.48 -35.04 21.88
N VAL A 598 20.40 -34.46 22.66
CA VAL A 598 20.90 -35.06 23.92
C VAL A 598 21.69 -34.03 24.78
N ASN A 599 21.16 -33.80 25.99
CA ASN A 599 21.83 -33.44 27.25
C ASN A 599 22.74 -32.19 27.34
N GLY A 600 22.17 -31.10 27.88
CA GLY A 600 22.91 -30.14 28.71
C GLY A 600 22.45 -28.69 28.60
N SER A 601 21.42 -28.32 29.37
CA SER A 601 21.04 -26.97 29.82
C SER A 601 21.59 -25.75 29.06
N GLU A 602 20.92 -25.40 27.96
CA GLU A 602 20.57 -24.05 27.47
C GLU A 602 20.12 -24.24 26.02
N SER A 603 18.83 -24.04 25.77
CA SER A 603 18.20 -24.30 24.47
C SER A 603 17.65 -22.99 23.94
N TRP A 604 18.32 -22.42 22.94
CA TRP A 604 17.89 -21.18 22.30
C TRP A 604 16.90 -21.48 21.19
N SER A 605 15.68 -20.93 21.33
CA SER A 605 14.68 -20.86 20.27
C SER A 605 14.70 -19.45 19.70
N MET A 606 15.24 -19.26 18.49
CA MET A 606 15.09 -18.01 17.74
C MET A 606 13.93 -18.24 16.75
N GLY A 607 12.74 -17.79 17.13
CA GLY A 607 11.61 -17.69 16.20
C GLY A 607 11.90 -16.67 15.11
N ALA A 608 11.30 -16.85 13.94
CA ALA A 608 11.30 -15.81 12.92
C ALA A 608 10.69 -14.54 13.50
N LEU A 609 11.43 -13.43 13.39
CA LEU A 609 10.84 -12.11 13.53
C LEU A 609 9.99 -11.91 12.28
N GLU A 610 8.68 -12.00 12.44
CA GLU A 610 7.74 -11.34 11.53
C GLU A 610 8.00 -9.84 11.71
N LEU A 611 8.77 -9.24 10.80
CA LEU A 611 8.54 -7.83 10.51
C LEU A 611 7.16 -7.82 9.87
N ASP A 612 6.20 -7.28 10.58
CA ASP A 612 4.83 -7.13 10.14
C ASP A 612 4.79 -6.12 8.99
N TYR A 613 5.09 -6.57 7.76
CA TYR A 613 4.80 -5.80 6.55
C TYR A 613 3.28 -5.75 6.29
N THR A 614 2.46 -6.45 7.09
CA THR A 614 1.00 -6.32 7.11
C THR A 614 0.52 -5.11 7.90
N TYR A 615 1.38 -4.42 8.67
CA TYR A 615 1.12 -3.03 9.09
C TYR A 615 1.19 -2.05 7.91
N LEU A 616 1.68 -2.49 6.74
CA LEU A 616 1.60 -1.79 5.46
C LEU A 616 0.60 -2.50 4.53
N GLY A 617 -0.48 -3.05 5.10
CA GLY A 617 -1.65 -3.55 4.37
C GLY A 617 -2.43 -2.48 3.60
N GLU A 618 -1.81 -1.34 3.35
CA GLU A 618 -2.36 -0.23 2.62
C GLU A 618 -1.39 0.16 1.50
N LYS A 619 -1.92 0.77 0.45
CA LYS A 619 -1.18 1.43 -0.64
C LYS A 619 -0.30 2.59 -0.13
N TYR A 620 -0.18 2.74 1.20
CA TYR A 620 0.19 3.91 1.97
C TYR A 620 1.43 3.62 2.83
N LEU A 621 2.51 4.36 2.62
CA LEU A 621 3.71 4.36 3.46
C LEU A 621 3.51 5.33 4.62
N ILE A 622 3.57 4.83 5.86
CA ILE A 622 3.40 5.68 7.04
C ILE A 622 4.76 6.14 7.58
N ILE A 623 4.93 7.46 7.72
CA ILE A 623 6.10 8.10 8.33
C ILE A 623 5.80 8.43 9.80
N GLY A 624 6.72 8.06 10.68
CA GLY A 624 6.71 8.39 12.12
C GLY A 624 7.66 9.54 12.46
N GLU A 625 7.47 10.19 13.61
CA GLU A 625 8.22 11.39 14.03
C GLU A 625 9.75 11.19 13.98
N THR A 626 10.40 11.69 12.92
CA THR A 626 11.86 11.80 12.87
C THR A 626 12.25 13.26 12.65
N SER A 627 13.08 13.78 13.55
CA SER A 627 13.64 15.13 13.46
C SER A 627 14.88 15.20 12.55
N THR A 628 15.20 14.14 11.81
CA THR A 628 16.42 14.01 10.98
C THR A 628 16.21 13.09 9.77
N GLU A 629 16.84 13.44 8.64
CA GLU A 629 16.72 12.78 7.33
C GLU A 629 17.85 11.78 6.99
N TYR A 630 18.77 11.51 7.93
CA TYR A 630 19.77 10.48 7.68
C TYR A 630 19.08 9.11 7.63
N LEU A 631 19.46 8.26 6.65
CA LEU A 631 19.19 6.82 6.63
C LEU A 631 19.44 6.26 8.04
N ASP A 632 18.39 6.13 8.84
CA ASP A 632 18.50 5.81 10.27
C ASP A 632 18.42 4.30 10.49
N GLY A 633 18.16 3.55 9.42
CA GLY A 633 18.16 2.11 9.43
C GLY A 633 17.08 1.62 10.37
N ILE A 634 15.85 1.56 9.86
CA ILE A 634 14.62 1.23 10.61
C ILE A 634 14.88 0.25 11.76
N TRP A 635 14.69 0.71 13.00
CA TRP A 635 14.09 -0.09 14.08
C TRP A 635 12.94 0.67 14.80
N SER A 636 12.41 1.78 14.24
CA SER A 636 11.13 2.36 14.73
C SER A 636 10.25 3.22 13.78
N SER A 637 10.72 3.79 12.66
CA SER A 637 9.86 4.56 11.70
C SER A 637 10.55 4.85 10.34
N LEU A 638 9.82 4.80 9.21
CA LEU A 638 10.29 5.29 7.90
C LEU A 638 10.53 6.80 7.93
N ASN A 639 11.55 7.32 7.25
CA ASN A 639 11.68 8.76 6.95
C ASN A 639 11.18 9.12 5.53
N ILE A 640 11.01 10.41 5.25
CA ILE A 640 10.44 10.87 3.97
C ILE A 640 11.28 10.54 2.74
N ARG A 641 12.61 10.60 2.84
CA ARG A 641 13.49 10.28 1.72
C ARG A 641 13.43 8.80 1.38
N GLU A 642 13.40 7.94 2.41
CA GLU A 642 13.21 6.51 2.23
C GLU A 642 11.85 6.19 1.60
N ALA A 643 10.78 6.87 2.06
CA ALA A 643 9.45 6.66 1.53
C ALA A 643 9.33 7.07 0.04
N VAL A 644 9.88 8.23 -0.34
CA VAL A 644 9.90 8.68 -1.75
C VAL A 644 10.71 7.71 -2.63
N ASN A 645 11.87 7.24 -2.16
CA ASN A 645 12.66 6.26 -2.90
C ASN A 645 11.93 4.92 -3.11
N ILE A 646 11.11 4.50 -2.14
CA ILE A 646 10.28 3.30 -2.28
C ILE A 646 9.20 3.54 -3.35
N VAL A 647 8.51 4.67 -3.32
CA VAL A 647 7.47 5.02 -4.32
C VAL A 647 8.04 5.06 -5.74
N ASN A 648 9.22 5.67 -5.94
CA ASN A 648 9.86 5.71 -7.25
C ASN A 648 10.27 4.32 -7.79
N THR A 649 10.47 3.33 -6.90
CA THR A 649 10.99 2.00 -7.28
C THR A 649 9.93 0.90 -7.30
N TRP A 650 8.80 1.08 -6.63
CA TRP A 650 7.81 0.03 -6.45
C TRP A 650 6.39 0.46 -6.87
N GLU A 651 5.97 0.02 -8.05
CA GLU A 651 4.66 0.33 -8.68
C GLU A 651 3.41 -0.04 -7.85
N ALA A 652 3.56 -0.74 -6.72
CA ALA A 652 2.43 -1.13 -5.86
C ALA A 652 2.05 -0.08 -4.80
N THR A 653 2.89 0.94 -4.57
CA THR A 653 2.64 2.02 -3.61
C THR A 653 2.95 3.36 -4.24
N ASP A 654 1.98 4.27 -4.18
CA ASP A 654 2.07 5.63 -4.72
C ASP A 654 1.69 6.65 -3.66
N THR A 655 1.69 6.28 -2.38
CA THR A 655 1.12 7.15 -1.36
C THR A 655 1.90 7.10 -0.05
N ILE A 656 2.09 8.26 0.56
CA ILE A 656 2.85 8.49 1.78
C ILE A 656 2.00 9.33 2.75
N VAL A 657 1.92 8.92 4.02
CA VAL A 657 1.11 9.59 5.06
C VAL A 657 1.93 9.77 6.35
N TYR A 658 1.88 10.96 6.95
CA TYR A 658 2.44 11.21 8.29
C TYR A 658 1.44 10.82 9.40
N SER A 659 1.89 10.03 10.37
CA SER A 659 1.04 9.49 11.46
C SER A 659 1.03 10.28 12.78
N GLY A 660 1.92 11.28 12.94
CA GLY A 660 2.11 12.07 14.17
C GLY A 660 1.48 13.46 14.13
N GLY A 661 1.67 14.28 15.17
CA GLY A 661 1.26 15.70 15.18
C GLY A 661 2.27 16.60 14.43
N ALA A 662 2.19 17.93 14.64
CA ALA A 662 3.07 18.88 13.97
C ALA A 662 4.56 18.51 14.12
N SER A 663 5.22 18.21 13.00
CA SER A 663 6.63 17.83 12.95
C SER A 663 7.43 18.72 11.99
N VAL A 664 8.74 18.82 12.21
CA VAL A 664 9.66 19.54 11.32
C VAL A 664 10.76 18.59 10.87
N THR A 665 10.81 18.34 9.57
CA THR A 665 11.85 17.57 8.90
C THR A 665 12.75 18.52 8.11
N THR A 666 14.02 18.62 8.50
CA THR A 666 15.02 19.38 7.74
C THR A 666 15.66 18.48 6.69
N LEU A 667 15.64 18.95 5.44
CA LEU A 667 16.23 18.27 4.28
C LEU A 667 17.63 18.80 3.99
N TYR A 668 18.49 17.93 3.47
CA TYR A 668 19.87 18.26 3.10
C TYR A 668 20.17 18.11 1.60
N ASP A 669 19.21 17.63 0.83
CA ASP A 669 19.22 17.53 -0.63
C ASP A 669 17.75 17.55 -1.11
N PRO A 670 17.45 17.78 -2.41
CA PRO A 670 16.09 17.67 -2.92
C PRO A 670 15.53 16.24 -2.84
N LEU A 671 14.21 16.12 -2.70
CA LEU A 671 13.48 14.87 -2.86
C LEU A 671 13.04 14.76 -4.33
N GLU A 672 13.59 13.78 -5.04
CA GLU A 672 13.29 13.51 -6.45
C GLU A 672 12.05 12.61 -6.54
N ILE A 673 11.01 13.07 -7.22
CA ILE A 673 9.76 12.35 -7.45
C ILE A 673 9.67 12.06 -8.95
N GLU A 674 9.68 10.77 -9.31
CA GLU A 674 9.74 10.29 -10.69
C GLU A 674 8.51 9.45 -11.08
N THR A 675 7.52 9.33 -10.18
CA THR A 675 6.30 8.52 -10.37
C THR A 675 5.10 9.18 -9.72
N ASP A 676 3.89 8.62 -9.96
CA ASP A 676 2.67 9.04 -9.27
C ASP A 676 2.87 9.01 -7.75
N LEU A 677 2.45 10.08 -7.07
CA LEU A 677 2.61 10.22 -5.63
C LEU A 677 1.43 10.96 -5.00
N TYR A 678 0.88 10.42 -3.92
CA TYR A 678 0.02 11.10 -2.97
C TYR A 678 0.78 11.28 -1.65
N LEU A 679 1.08 12.51 -1.25
CA LEU A 679 1.79 12.82 -0.02
C LEU A 679 0.86 13.59 0.92
N ALA A 680 0.52 13.00 2.07
CA ALA A 680 -0.30 13.64 3.09
C ALA A 680 0.48 13.87 4.39
N GLY A 681 0.57 15.13 4.80
CA GLY A 681 0.99 15.51 6.13
C GLY A 681 -0.06 15.20 7.19
N SER A 682 0.30 15.42 8.45
CA SER A 682 -0.59 15.28 9.59
C SER A 682 -1.72 16.33 9.61
N ASP A 683 -2.76 16.09 10.41
CA ASP A 683 -3.84 17.07 10.63
C ASP A 683 -3.35 18.39 11.23
N ASP A 684 -2.29 18.33 12.03
CA ASP A 684 -1.61 19.50 12.63
C ASP A 684 -0.58 20.15 11.68
N MET A 685 -0.54 19.71 10.42
CA MET A 685 0.43 20.06 9.38
C MET A 685 1.85 19.56 9.63
N THR A 686 2.49 19.03 8.58
CA THR A 686 3.88 18.58 8.64
C THR A 686 4.80 19.55 7.92
N THR A 687 5.90 19.98 8.55
CA THR A 687 6.88 20.89 7.94
C THR A 687 8.04 20.15 7.31
N LEU A 688 8.27 20.36 6.02
CA LEU A 688 9.49 20.00 5.31
C LEU A 688 10.30 21.26 5.05
N SER A 689 11.55 21.30 5.50
CA SER A 689 12.38 22.49 5.38
C SER A 689 13.67 22.25 4.61
N GLY A 690 13.90 23.05 3.56
CA GLY A 690 15.17 23.06 2.81
C GLY A 690 16.31 23.79 3.53
N ASN A 691 16.08 24.31 4.75
CA ASN A 691 17.09 24.94 5.61
C ASN A 691 17.87 26.08 4.93
N ASP A 692 17.25 26.82 4.02
CA ASP A 692 17.87 27.90 3.25
C ASP A 692 19.09 27.43 2.41
N LEU A 693 19.24 26.11 2.21
CA LEU A 693 20.38 25.52 1.50
C LEU A 693 19.95 24.82 0.20
N ASP A 694 18.83 24.09 0.24
CA ASP A 694 18.45 23.18 -0.83
C ASP A 694 16.98 23.31 -1.24
N GLN A 695 16.69 22.93 -2.48
CA GLN A 695 15.31 22.75 -2.96
C GLN A 695 14.65 21.60 -2.21
N ILE A 696 13.33 21.66 -2.03
CA ILE A 696 12.60 20.61 -1.29
C ILE A 696 12.21 19.45 -2.22
N PHE A 697 11.53 19.74 -3.33
CA PHE A 697 11.07 18.74 -4.30
C PHE A 697 11.53 19.06 -5.72
N LEU A 698 11.98 18.02 -6.42
CA LEU A 698 12.16 17.98 -7.87
C LEU A 698 11.17 16.94 -8.42
N VAL A 699 10.24 17.36 -9.27
CA VAL A 699 9.17 16.50 -9.81
C VAL A 699 9.32 16.43 -11.32
N ASP A 700 9.92 15.34 -11.81
CA ASP A 700 10.26 15.13 -13.23
C ASP A 700 10.55 13.63 -13.43
N ASP A 701 9.73 12.92 -14.19
CA ASP A 701 9.97 11.51 -14.54
C ASP A 701 10.87 11.36 -15.78
N GLY A 702 11.17 12.47 -16.46
CA GLY A 702 11.95 12.53 -17.68
C GLY A 702 11.20 12.13 -18.97
N ASP A 703 9.90 11.84 -18.91
CA ASP A 703 9.01 11.49 -20.01
C ASP A 703 7.91 12.53 -20.24
N SER A 704 8.22 13.56 -21.03
CA SER A 704 7.28 14.60 -21.47
C SER A 704 6.03 14.11 -22.25
N GLY A 705 5.89 12.80 -22.48
CA GLY A 705 4.74 12.20 -23.14
C GLY A 705 3.67 11.64 -22.19
N ASN A 706 3.99 11.47 -20.91
CA ASN A 706 3.10 10.90 -19.90
C ASN A 706 3.39 11.49 -18.52
N ASP A 707 2.73 12.60 -18.21
CA ASP A 707 2.99 13.31 -16.97
C ASP A 707 2.52 12.50 -15.74
N ALA A 708 3.36 12.42 -14.71
CA ALA A 708 3.03 11.79 -13.43
C ALA A 708 2.01 12.64 -12.62
N ASP A 709 1.13 11.98 -11.85
CA ASP A 709 0.18 12.66 -10.98
C ASP A 709 0.70 12.77 -9.53
N VAL A 710 1.11 13.97 -9.12
CA VAL A 710 1.65 14.25 -7.79
C VAL A 710 0.69 15.11 -6.97
N PHE A 711 0.04 14.49 -5.99
CA PHE A 711 -0.85 15.12 -5.03
C PHE A 711 -0.15 15.35 -3.69
N ILE A 712 -0.15 16.58 -3.18
CA ILE A 712 0.43 16.93 -1.88
C ILE A 712 -0.62 17.64 -1.03
N LYS A 713 -0.87 17.13 0.18
CA LYS A 713 -1.75 17.79 1.16
C LYS A 713 -1.18 17.92 2.56
N ASN A 714 -1.64 18.94 3.27
CA ASN A 714 -1.32 19.18 4.69
C ASN A 714 0.18 19.35 4.99
N ILE A 715 0.95 19.90 4.05
CA ILE A 715 2.40 20.13 4.21
C ILE A 715 2.73 21.62 4.30
N ILE A 716 3.65 21.98 5.20
CA ILE A 716 4.35 23.26 5.22
C ILE A 716 5.71 23.07 4.53
N LEU A 717 5.96 23.81 3.45
CA LEU A 717 7.22 23.83 2.73
C LEU A 717 7.95 25.12 3.07
N ASP A 718 8.98 25.01 3.91
CA ASP A 718 9.67 26.15 4.54
C ASP A 718 11.13 26.25 4.08
N ARG A 719 11.59 27.45 3.74
CA ARG A 719 13.03 27.72 3.51
C ARG A 719 13.68 26.83 2.45
N GLY A 720 12.96 26.44 1.41
CA GLY A 720 13.54 25.85 0.22
C GLY A 720 14.37 26.88 -0.55
N PHE A 721 15.57 26.53 -1.01
CA PHE A 721 16.48 27.47 -1.64
C PHE A 721 17.13 26.92 -2.91
N THR A 722 17.14 27.72 -3.98
CA THR A 722 18.00 27.48 -5.15
C THR A 722 18.76 28.76 -5.55
N ALA A 723 20.09 28.69 -5.57
CA ALA A 723 20.93 29.85 -5.88
C ALA A 723 20.86 30.29 -7.35
N THR A 724 20.74 29.33 -8.27
CA THR A 724 20.71 29.56 -9.73
C THR A 724 19.61 28.75 -10.43
N GLY A 725 18.76 28.08 -9.66
CA GLY A 725 17.69 27.23 -10.16
C GLY A 725 16.34 27.91 -10.09
N SER A 726 15.32 27.16 -10.50
CA SER A 726 13.92 27.57 -10.39
C SER A 726 13.23 26.75 -9.31
N GLY A 727 12.20 27.31 -8.66
CA GLY A 727 11.46 26.62 -7.60
C GLY A 727 12.25 26.56 -6.30
N GLY A 728 11.93 27.36 -5.29
CA GLY A 728 12.62 27.26 -3.99
C GLY A 728 12.17 26.01 -3.25
N ALA A 729 10.87 25.79 -3.17
CA ALA A 729 10.29 24.56 -2.63
C ALA A 729 10.16 23.50 -3.71
N ILE A 730 9.43 23.78 -4.80
CA ILE A 730 9.06 22.78 -5.82
C ILE A 730 9.49 23.27 -7.19
N ASN A 731 10.17 22.40 -7.94
CA ASN A 731 10.36 22.53 -9.38
C ASN A 731 9.75 21.31 -10.07
N SER A 732 8.73 21.52 -10.89
CA SER A 732 7.90 20.46 -11.45
C SER A 732 7.68 20.61 -12.94
N LYS A 733 7.67 19.48 -13.65
CA LYS A 733 7.22 19.35 -15.04
C LYS A 733 6.01 18.43 -15.21
N GLU A 734 5.57 17.83 -14.10
CA GLU A 734 4.49 16.83 -14.04
C GLU A 734 3.17 17.47 -13.59
N ASN A 735 2.09 16.69 -13.48
CA ASN A 735 0.85 17.18 -12.89
C ASN A 735 1.00 17.35 -11.36
N LEU A 736 0.69 18.55 -10.86
CA LEU A 736 0.84 18.90 -9.46
C LEU A 736 -0.49 19.36 -8.86
N TYR A 737 -0.95 18.64 -7.83
CA TYR A 737 -2.20 18.89 -7.12
C TYR A 737 -1.89 19.22 -5.66
N LEU A 738 -2.15 20.46 -5.24
CA LEU A 738 -1.77 20.97 -3.91
C LEU A 738 -3.01 21.35 -3.11
N TYR A 739 -3.22 20.70 -1.97
CA TYR A 739 -4.37 20.97 -1.11
C TYR A 739 -3.96 21.26 0.33
N ASN A 740 -4.48 22.35 0.90
CA ASN A 740 -4.28 22.65 2.32
C ASN A 740 -2.79 22.83 2.72
N CYS A 741 -1.93 23.35 1.84
CA CYS A 741 -0.50 23.51 2.08
C CYS A 741 -0.10 24.93 2.54
N VAL A 742 1.14 25.11 3.01
CA VAL A 742 1.74 26.43 3.29
C VAL A 742 3.16 26.48 2.72
N PHE A 743 3.41 27.38 1.78
CA PHE A 743 4.74 27.67 1.25
C PHE A 743 5.26 28.94 1.89
N GLN A 744 6.32 28.84 2.68
CA GLN A 744 6.87 30.00 3.38
C GLN A 744 8.39 30.11 3.30
N HIS A 745 8.87 31.36 3.21
CA HIS A 745 10.31 31.69 3.20
C HIS A 745 11.13 30.96 2.12
N ASN A 746 10.50 30.47 1.05
CA ASN A 746 11.22 29.81 -0.03
C ASN A 746 11.84 30.83 -0.98
N GLN A 747 13.01 30.53 -1.53
CA GLN A 747 13.75 31.43 -2.39
C GLN A 747 14.35 30.73 -3.61
N ALA A 748 14.16 31.32 -4.79
CA ALA A 748 14.75 30.84 -6.04
C ALA A 748 15.09 31.98 -6.99
N MET A 749 15.64 31.64 -8.15
CA MET A 749 15.83 32.60 -9.24
C MET A 749 14.49 32.97 -9.88
N ALA A 750 13.69 31.96 -10.22
CA ALA A 750 12.32 32.05 -10.71
C ALA A 750 11.40 31.13 -9.90
N GLY A 751 10.18 31.57 -9.58
CA GLY A 751 9.25 30.79 -8.78
C GLY A 751 9.76 30.56 -7.36
N GLY A 752 9.82 31.61 -6.53
CA GLY A 752 10.42 31.56 -5.20
C GLY A 752 9.89 30.40 -4.35
N ALA A 753 8.61 30.06 -4.47
CA ALA A 753 8.05 28.82 -3.95
C ALA A 753 8.01 27.71 -5.01
N ILE A 754 7.29 27.91 -6.11
CA ILE A 754 7.03 26.88 -7.12
C ILE A 754 7.41 27.41 -8.50
N TYR A 755 8.12 26.57 -9.24
CA TYR A 755 8.27 26.68 -10.69
C TYR A 755 7.60 25.47 -11.36
N GLN A 756 6.68 25.74 -12.28
CA GLN A 756 5.95 24.75 -13.05
C GLN A 756 6.21 24.97 -14.54
N ASP A 757 6.63 23.93 -15.27
CA ASP A 757 6.94 23.99 -16.71
C ASP A 757 6.41 22.73 -17.42
N GLY A 758 5.20 22.81 -17.98
CA GLY A 758 4.43 21.65 -18.44
C GLY A 758 3.46 21.11 -17.39
N GLY A 759 2.82 19.96 -17.65
CA GLY A 759 1.80 19.36 -16.79
C GLY A 759 0.63 20.30 -16.46
N THR A 760 -0.18 19.92 -15.47
CA THR A 760 -1.29 20.73 -14.92
C THR A 760 -1.04 21.11 -13.47
N LEU A 761 -1.34 22.36 -13.08
CA LEU A 761 -1.24 22.83 -11.70
C LEU A 761 -2.62 23.14 -11.11
N LEU A 762 -3.04 22.37 -10.09
CA LEU A 762 -4.23 22.63 -9.29
C LEU A 762 -3.83 22.96 -7.85
N ILE A 763 -4.29 24.11 -7.34
CA ILE A 763 -4.00 24.54 -5.97
C ILE A 763 -5.28 24.95 -5.28
N ALA A 764 -5.56 24.37 -4.11
CA ALA A 764 -6.69 24.76 -3.28
C ALA A 764 -6.26 24.97 -1.82
N ASN A 765 -6.90 25.92 -1.14
CA ASN A 765 -6.77 26.12 0.30
C ASN A 765 -5.31 26.29 0.78
N THR A 766 -4.48 27.00 0.01
CA THR A 766 -3.02 27.03 0.20
C THR A 766 -2.51 28.45 0.40
N ILE A 767 -1.48 28.60 1.22
CA ILE A 767 -0.90 29.89 1.60
C ILE A 767 0.52 30.01 1.05
N PHE A 768 0.84 31.15 0.45
CA PHE A 768 2.16 31.54 0.01
C PHE A 768 2.59 32.78 0.80
N ASP A 769 3.49 32.60 1.77
CA ASP A 769 3.92 33.65 2.67
C ASP A 769 5.43 33.92 2.59
N SER A 770 5.79 35.14 2.22
CA SER A 770 7.18 35.61 2.29
C SER A 770 8.15 34.79 1.42
N ASN A 771 7.69 34.31 0.26
CA ASN A 771 8.55 33.66 -0.73
C ASN A 771 9.24 34.71 -1.62
N THR A 772 10.46 34.43 -2.07
CA THR A 772 11.34 35.40 -2.75
C THR A 772 11.87 34.90 -4.10
N GLY A 773 11.62 35.69 -5.16
CA GLY A 773 12.30 35.53 -6.46
C GLY A 773 13.52 36.44 -6.56
N SER A 774 14.60 36.01 -7.21
CA SER A 774 15.88 36.77 -7.25
C SER A 774 16.34 37.20 -8.65
N ALA A 775 15.80 36.68 -9.74
CA ALA A 775 16.03 37.20 -11.10
C ALA A 775 14.72 37.33 -11.91
N GLY A 776 13.76 38.05 -11.33
CA GLY A 776 12.83 38.82 -12.15
C GLY A 776 11.50 38.17 -12.53
N SER A 777 11.16 36.96 -12.06
CA SER A 777 9.83 36.38 -12.37
C SER A 777 9.34 35.41 -11.29
N GLY A 778 8.13 35.65 -10.76
CA GLY A 778 7.45 34.75 -9.85
C GLY A 778 8.03 34.71 -8.43
N GLY A 779 7.79 35.74 -7.62
CA GLY A 779 8.20 35.80 -6.22
C GLY A 779 7.69 34.61 -5.40
N ALA A 780 6.47 34.14 -5.69
CA ALA A 780 5.96 32.87 -5.20
C ALA A 780 5.86 31.83 -6.32
N LEU A 781 5.13 32.15 -7.40
CA LEU A 781 4.81 31.20 -8.47
C LEU A 781 5.36 31.67 -9.81
N TYR A 782 6.02 30.77 -10.52
CA TYR A 782 6.30 30.90 -11.94
C TYR A 782 5.70 29.70 -12.66
N ILE A 783 4.82 29.96 -13.63
CA ILE A 783 4.10 28.92 -14.36
C ILE A 783 4.29 29.18 -15.85
N GLN A 784 4.77 28.15 -16.54
CA GLN A 784 5.01 28.18 -17.97
C GLN A 784 4.42 26.94 -18.63
N ASP A 785 3.82 27.13 -19.81
CA ASP A 785 3.30 26.04 -20.64
C ASP A 785 2.37 25.07 -19.88
N SER A 786 1.67 25.56 -18.85
CA SER A 786 0.91 24.75 -17.89
C SER A 786 -0.43 25.41 -17.51
N PRO A 787 -1.58 24.72 -17.66
CA PRO A 787 -2.85 25.23 -17.17
C PRO A 787 -2.85 25.35 -15.64
N PHE A 788 -3.31 26.49 -15.12
CA PHE A 788 -3.34 26.77 -13.68
C PHE A 788 -4.76 27.02 -13.15
N SER A 789 -5.18 26.25 -12.15
CA SER A 789 -6.42 26.49 -11.41
C SER A 789 -6.15 26.65 -9.92
N GLY A 790 -6.58 27.77 -9.34
CA GLY A 790 -6.33 28.17 -7.95
C GLY A 790 -7.62 28.56 -7.23
N CYS A 791 -7.86 28.04 -6.03
CA CYS A 791 -9.02 28.40 -5.19
C CYS A 791 -8.61 28.59 -3.74
N ASN A 792 -9.19 29.57 -3.04
CA ASN A 792 -8.93 29.79 -1.60
C ASN A 792 -7.44 30.02 -1.30
N LEU A 793 -6.75 30.80 -2.13
CA LEU A 793 -5.32 31.04 -1.99
C LEU A 793 -5.05 32.32 -1.21
N VAL A 794 -4.01 32.32 -0.37
CA VAL A 794 -3.51 33.55 0.26
C VAL A 794 -2.08 33.78 -0.19
N PHE A 795 -1.83 34.89 -0.85
CA PHE A 795 -0.49 35.37 -1.16
C PHE A 795 -0.19 36.56 -0.26
N THR A 796 0.81 36.45 0.60
CA THR A 796 1.26 37.57 1.41
C THR A 796 2.77 37.72 1.48
N GLY A 797 3.25 38.95 1.45
CA GLY A 797 4.67 39.26 1.67
C GLY A 797 5.63 38.66 0.62
N ASN A 798 5.12 38.09 -0.47
CA ASN A 798 5.98 37.50 -1.50
C ASN A 798 6.65 38.61 -2.28
N GLU A 799 7.98 38.53 -2.42
CA GLU A 799 8.80 39.63 -2.92
C GLU A 799 9.76 39.22 -4.02
N ILE A 800 10.28 40.22 -4.73
CA ILE A 800 11.40 40.05 -5.67
C ILE A 800 12.56 40.92 -5.22
N SER A 801 13.72 40.29 -5.04
CA SER A 801 14.88 40.87 -4.38
C SER A 801 15.81 41.67 -5.30
N SER A 802 15.71 41.50 -6.64
CA SER A 802 16.50 42.23 -7.62
C SER A 802 15.70 43.35 -8.31
N ALA A 803 16.31 44.54 -8.39
CA ALA A 803 15.73 45.67 -9.10
C ALA A 803 16.17 45.67 -10.57
N GLY A 804 15.21 45.75 -11.51
CA GLY A 804 15.47 45.95 -12.94
C GLY A 804 14.89 44.90 -13.90
N GLU A 805 14.04 43.99 -13.43
CA GLU A 805 13.34 42.98 -14.24
C GLU A 805 11.83 43.00 -13.88
N ASP A 806 10.95 42.57 -14.79
CA ASP A 806 9.48 42.65 -14.67
C ASP A 806 8.93 41.68 -13.61
N GLY A 807 9.25 41.93 -12.34
CA GLY A 807 9.04 41.00 -11.26
C GLY A 807 7.62 40.98 -10.70
N SER A 808 6.92 39.84 -10.83
CA SER A 808 5.61 39.58 -10.21
C SER A 808 5.63 38.52 -9.13
N SER A 809 4.67 38.51 -8.21
CA SER A 809 4.51 37.43 -7.23
C SER A 809 4.00 36.14 -7.88
N ILE A 810 3.14 36.28 -8.90
CA ILE A 810 2.73 35.20 -9.79
C ILE A 810 3.09 35.60 -11.23
N TYR A 811 3.86 34.77 -11.90
CA TYR A 811 4.22 34.91 -13.29
C TYR A 811 3.58 33.80 -14.12
N LEU A 812 2.85 34.16 -15.16
CA LEU A 812 2.17 33.25 -16.06
C LEU A 812 2.68 33.48 -17.49
N ASN A 813 3.25 32.46 -18.11
CA ASN A 813 3.67 32.50 -19.50
C ASN A 813 3.06 31.34 -20.28
N GLU A 814 2.37 31.61 -21.38
CA GLU A 814 1.72 30.56 -22.20
C GLU A 814 0.80 29.64 -21.36
N SER A 815 0.17 30.21 -20.31
CA SER A 815 -0.51 29.47 -19.23
C SER A 815 -1.88 30.06 -18.94
N ASP A 816 -2.93 29.45 -19.48
CA ASP A 816 -4.31 29.82 -19.14
C ASP A 816 -4.57 29.57 -17.65
N SER A 817 -5.20 30.53 -16.97
CA SER A 817 -5.36 30.50 -15.52
C SER A 817 -6.76 30.86 -15.02
N SER A 818 -7.14 30.21 -13.93
CA SER A 818 -8.36 30.49 -13.16
C SER A 818 -8.05 30.56 -11.67
N ILE A 819 -7.92 31.77 -11.14
CA ILE A 819 -7.66 32.05 -9.73
C ILE A 819 -8.93 32.62 -9.11
N VAL A 820 -9.50 31.93 -8.13
CA VAL A 820 -10.80 32.27 -7.56
C VAL A 820 -10.73 32.35 -6.05
N PHE A 821 -11.58 33.18 -5.43
CA PHE A 821 -11.73 33.26 -3.97
C PHE A 821 -10.39 33.38 -3.24
N SER A 822 -9.49 34.25 -3.73
CA SER A 822 -8.11 34.33 -3.25
C SER A 822 -7.76 35.73 -2.73
N SER A 823 -6.86 35.82 -1.76
CA SER A 823 -6.44 37.08 -1.12
C SER A 823 -4.97 37.38 -1.43
N PHE A 824 -4.70 38.56 -1.97
CA PHE A 824 -3.36 39.07 -2.30
C PHE A 824 -3.07 40.29 -1.43
N VAL A 825 -2.14 40.17 -0.49
CA VAL A 825 -1.87 41.21 0.51
C VAL A 825 -0.38 41.47 0.68
N ASN A 826 0.06 42.72 0.69
CA ASN A 826 1.48 43.09 0.91
C ASN A 826 2.50 42.41 -0.01
N ASN A 827 2.10 41.95 -1.19
CA ASN A 827 3.03 41.34 -2.13
C ASN A 827 3.86 42.42 -2.84
N LEU A 828 5.18 42.22 -2.92
CA LEU A 828 6.12 43.20 -3.44
C LEU A 828 6.64 42.81 -4.83
N ALA A 829 5.97 43.34 -5.85
CA ALA A 829 6.47 43.35 -7.22
C ALA A 829 7.45 44.53 -7.44
N VAL A 830 8.58 44.28 -8.11
CA VAL A 830 9.51 45.33 -8.53
C VAL A 830 9.33 45.57 -10.01
N ASP A 831 9.04 46.81 -10.39
CA ASP A 831 8.87 47.26 -11.78
C ASP A 831 7.76 46.54 -12.60
N SER A 832 6.88 45.74 -11.98
CA SER A 832 5.78 44.99 -12.63
C SER A 832 4.52 44.92 -11.76
N ALA A 833 3.70 43.87 -11.89
CA ALA A 833 2.44 43.66 -11.20
C ALA A 833 2.46 42.48 -10.22
N THR A 834 1.53 42.40 -9.26
CA THR A 834 1.43 41.22 -8.37
C THR A 834 1.17 39.94 -9.15
N ILE A 835 0.25 40.01 -10.11
CA ILE A 835 0.01 38.96 -11.11
C ILE A 835 0.41 39.52 -12.47
N TYR A 836 1.36 38.87 -13.13
CA TYR A 836 1.78 39.20 -14.48
C TYR A 836 1.52 38.00 -15.39
N SER A 837 0.86 38.24 -16.51
CA SER A 837 0.51 37.23 -17.50
C SER A 837 0.88 37.70 -18.89
N GLU A 838 1.64 36.88 -19.60
CA GLU A 838 1.96 37.06 -21.01
C GLU A 838 1.72 35.79 -21.81
N ASN A 839 1.49 35.95 -23.11
CA ASN A 839 1.26 34.88 -24.08
C ASN A 839 0.12 33.89 -23.73
N SER A 840 -0.66 34.18 -22.70
CA SER A 840 -1.78 33.37 -22.25
C SER A 840 -3.08 33.79 -22.96
N GLY A 841 -4.00 32.86 -23.17
CA GLY A 841 -5.29 33.15 -23.78
C GLY A 841 -6.24 33.83 -22.80
N THR A 842 -6.30 33.32 -21.57
CA THR A 842 -7.22 33.76 -20.53
C THR A 842 -6.55 33.78 -19.15
N THR A 843 -6.81 34.82 -18.37
CA THR A 843 -6.42 34.96 -16.98
C THR A 843 -7.63 35.41 -16.18
N LEU A 844 -8.29 34.47 -15.50
CA LEU A 844 -9.43 34.76 -14.62
C LEU A 844 -8.90 34.95 -13.19
N VAL A 845 -9.21 36.09 -12.58
CA VAL A 845 -8.91 36.39 -11.18
C VAL A 845 -10.18 36.91 -10.52
N VAL A 846 -11.10 35.99 -10.24
CA VAL A 846 -12.49 36.30 -9.86
C VAL A 846 -12.74 36.09 -8.37
N ASN A 847 -13.73 36.79 -7.82
CA ASN A 847 -14.10 36.75 -6.41
C ASN A 847 -12.89 36.90 -5.46
N SER A 848 -11.87 37.66 -5.84
CA SER A 848 -10.59 37.72 -5.14
C SER A 848 -10.32 39.12 -4.56
N VAL A 849 -9.41 39.23 -3.60
CA VAL A 849 -9.15 40.48 -2.88
C VAL A 849 -7.69 40.92 -3.06
N PHE A 850 -7.47 42.21 -3.34
CA PHE A 850 -6.15 42.83 -3.46
C PHE A 850 -6.01 44.02 -2.51
N GLN A 851 -4.97 44.03 -1.70
CA GLN A 851 -4.67 45.12 -0.77
C GLN A 851 -3.17 45.29 -0.56
N ASP A 852 -2.68 46.52 -0.67
CA ASP A 852 -1.28 46.88 -0.37
C ASP A 852 -0.22 46.07 -1.13
N ASN A 853 -0.55 45.52 -2.30
CA ASN A 853 0.46 44.93 -3.17
C ASN A 853 1.13 46.02 -4.01
N THR A 854 2.47 46.02 -4.04
CA THR A 854 3.39 46.95 -4.74
C THR A 854 3.71 48.29 -4.05
N THR A 855 5.01 48.64 -4.03
CA THR A 855 5.59 49.76 -3.25
C THR A 855 5.75 51.08 -3.99
N ALA A 856 5.43 51.13 -5.29
CA ALA A 856 5.54 52.36 -6.07
C ALA A 856 4.18 52.73 -6.70
N PRO A 857 3.71 53.98 -6.57
CA PRO A 857 2.37 54.43 -6.97
C PRO A 857 2.08 54.39 -8.49
N THR A 858 2.98 53.80 -9.28
CA THR A 858 2.89 53.64 -10.74
C THR A 858 2.65 52.19 -11.18
N TYR A 859 2.73 51.22 -10.27
CA TYR A 859 2.66 49.79 -10.58
C TYR A 859 1.28 49.18 -10.26
N LYS A 860 1.02 47.99 -10.80
CA LYS A 860 -0.32 47.41 -10.99
C LYS A 860 -0.54 46.20 -10.08
N ASP A 861 -1.79 45.92 -9.71
CA ASP A 861 -2.10 44.65 -9.03
C ASP A 861 -2.09 43.49 -10.03
N VAL A 862 -2.64 43.71 -11.23
CA VAL A 862 -2.71 42.70 -12.31
C VAL A 862 -2.32 43.30 -13.65
N GLU A 863 -1.42 42.63 -14.35
CA GLU A 863 -0.99 42.96 -15.71
C GLU A 863 -1.14 41.75 -16.63
N VAL A 864 -1.93 41.91 -17.68
CA VAL A 864 -2.09 40.92 -18.75
C VAL A 864 -1.65 41.59 -20.05
N VAL A 865 -0.54 41.12 -20.63
CA VAL A 865 0.06 41.68 -21.85
C VAL A 865 -0.74 41.28 -23.10
N SER A 866 -1.26 40.05 -23.10
CA SER A 866 -2.09 39.47 -24.14
C SER A 866 -3.10 38.51 -23.52
N GLY A 867 -4.30 38.43 -24.09
CA GLY A 867 -5.38 37.57 -23.60
C GLY A 867 -6.52 38.34 -22.94
N ILE A 868 -7.41 37.59 -22.28
CA ILE A 868 -8.60 38.10 -21.58
C ILE A 868 -8.32 38.15 -20.08
N LEU A 869 -8.67 39.27 -19.43
CA LEU A 869 -8.66 39.42 -17.97
C LEU A 869 -10.10 39.51 -17.44
N ASP A 870 -10.46 38.62 -16.53
CA ASP A 870 -11.74 38.71 -15.79
C ASP A 870 -11.47 38.95 -14.30
N LEU A 871 -12.09 40.00 -13.75
CA LEU A 871 -12.02 40.39 -12.34
C LEU A 871 -13.40 40.33 -11.67
N THR A 872 -14.35 39.59 -12.25
CA THR A 872 -15.73 39.49 -11.76
C THR A 872 -15.78 39.16 -10.27
N GLY A 873 -16.47 40.00 -9.49
CA GLY A 873 -16.68 39.79 -8.05
C GLY A 873 -15.46 40.09 -7.18
N SER A 874 -14.35 40.54 -7.76
CA SER A 874 -13.13 40.84 -7.02
C SER A 874 -13.14 42.24 -6.37
N SER A 875 -12.44 42.41 -5.25
CA SER A 875 -12.27 43.67 -4.52
C SER A 875 -10.82 44.15 -4.60
N ILE A 876 -10.63 45.40 -5.00
CA ILE A 876 -9.30 45.99 -5.22
C ILE A 876 -9.18 47.30 -4.43
N GLY A 877 -8.28 47.28 -3.44
CA GLY A 877 -8.05 48.38 -2.51
C GLY A 877 -7.51 49.65 -3.15
N ALA A 878 -6.42 49.55 -3.91
CA ALA A 878 -5.71 50.72 -4.45
C ALA A 878 -4.97 50.53 -5.80
N GLY A 879 -4.90 49.33 -6.38
CA GLY A 879 -4.09 49.11 -7.59
C GLY A 879 -4.72 49.51 -8.92
N SER A 880 -3.84 49.59 -9.92
CA SER A 880 -4.17 49.80 -11.34
C SER A 880 -4.08 48.47 -12.10
N PHE A 881 -4.78 48.34 -13.23
CA PHE A 881 -4.72 47.18 -14.16
C PHE A 881 -4.70 47.69 -15.61
N THR A 882 -4.20 46.91 -16.59
CA THR A 882 -3.94 47.41 -17.97
C THR A 882 -4.64 46.73 -19.14
N THR A 883 -5.82 46.12 -18.96
CA THR A 883 -6.64 45.70 -20.11
C THR A 883 -7.94 46.52 -20.24
N PRO A 884 -8.44 46.78 -21.47
CA PRO A 884 -9.66 47.59 -21.69
C PRO A 884 -10.96 46.94 -21.23
N ASP A 885 -10.98 45.61 -21.06
CA ASP A 885 -12.17 44.78 -20.82
C ASP A 885 -12.04 43.97 -19.52
N ALA A 886 -11.48 44.56 -18.46
CA ALA A 886 -11.53 43.94 -17.14
C ALA A 886 -13.00 43.74 -16.72
N GLY A 887 -13.35 42.51 -16.33
CA GLY A 887 -14.68 42.17 -15.80
C GLY A 887 -15.09 43.06 -14.61
N PRO A 888 -16.39 43.09 -14.24
CA PRO A 888 -16.89 43.97 -13.18
C PRO A 888 -16.26 43.66 -11.81
N PHE A 889 -15.60 44.63 -11.19
CA PHE A 889 -14.97 44.51 -9.88
C PHE A 889 -15.36 45.69 -8.95
N PHE A 890 -15.04 45.57 -7.67
CA PHE A 890 -15.28 46.59 -6.64
C PHE A 890 -14.00 47.35 -6.31
N GLN A 891 -14.03 48.68 -6.35
CA GLN A 891 -12.90 49.54 -5.99
C GLN A 891 -13.07 50.13 -4.58
N GLY A 892 -12.03 50.01 -3.75
CA GLY A 892 -11.98 50.55 -2.39
C GLY A 892 -11.43 49.53 -1.38
N ASN A 893 -11.08 50.00 -0.19
CA ASN A 893 -10.51 49.15 0.88
C ASN A 893 -11.43 47.93 1.12
N PRO A 894 -10.92 46.68 0.99
CA PRO A 894 -11.68 45.46 1.22
C PRO A 894 -12.19 45.29 2.66
N GLY A 895 -11.58 45.99 3.63
CA GLY A 895 -12.06 46.04 5.01
C GLY A 895 -11.60 44.87 5.89
N PHE A 896 -10.32 44.53 5.84
CA PHE A 896 -9.72 43.49 6.67
C PHE A 896 -9.70 43.80 8.19
N SER A 897 -9.78 42.75 9.00
CA SER A 897 -9.67 42.78 10.47
C SER A 897 -8.22 42.90 10.94
N GLY A 898 -7.98 43.62 12.04
CA GLY A 898 -6.64 43.79 12.62
C GLY A 898 -5.63 44.60 11.81
N ILE A 899 -4.33 44.36 12.04
CA ILE A 899 -3.25 45.09 11.37
C ILE A 899 -2.71 44.23 10.22
N ILE A 900 -2.88 44.69 8.98
CA ILE A 900 -2.45 44.00 7.74
C ILE A 900 -0.94 43.63 7.74
N SER A 901 -0.09 44.30 8.53
CA SER A 901 1.32 43.91 8.70
C SER A 901 1.53 42.63 9.54
N ALA A 902 0.46 42.07 10.11
CA ALA A 902 0.45 40.78 10.79
C ALA A 902 -0.71 39.91 10.23
N PRO A 903 -0.63 39.44 8.98
CA PRO A 903 -1.70 38.67 8.35
C PRO A 903 -2.11 37.40 9.11
N ARG A 904 -1.15 36.72 9.75
CA ARG A 904 -1.31 35.51 10.58
C ARG A 904 -1.96 35.72 11.96
N GLY A 905 -2.56 36.89 12.19
CA GLY A 905 -3.06 37.23 13.51
C GLY A 905 -1.98 37.40 14.59
N ASP A 906 -2.40 37.25 15.84
CA ASP A 906 -1.56 37.43 17.02
C ASP A 906 -0.82 36.12 17.41
N ASP A 907 -1.39 34.96 17.08
CA ASP A 907 -0.80 33.66 17.43
C ASP A 907 0.31 33.19 16.46
N SER A 908 0.43 33.87 15.30
CA SER A 908 1.41 33.59 14.25
C SER A 908 1.25 32.23 13.54
N TYR A 909 0.14 31.55 13.78
CA TYR A 909 -0.31 30.39 13.02
C TYR A 909 -1.24 30.86 11.90
N TRP A 910 -1.33 30.07 10.85
CA TRP A 910 -2.25 30.35 9.75
C TRP A 910 -3.52 29.52 9.91
N LYS A 911 -4.60 29.99 9.28
CA LYS A 911 -5.91 29.32 9.24
C LYS A 911 -6.57 29.26 10.61
N THR A 912 -6.32 30.28 11.42
CA THR A 912 -6.87 30.45 12.76
C THR A 912 -7.86 31.62 12.75
N SER A 913 -8.76 31.65 13.72
CA SER A 913 -9.80 32.69 13.81
C SER A 913 -9.27 34.11 14.06
N ASP A 914 -7.99 34.26 14.38
CA ASP A 914 -7.35 35.56 14.59
C ASP A 914 -6.58 36.05 13.36
N ASP A 915 -6.61 35.32 12.25
CA ASP A 915 -6.06 35.79 10.97
C ASP A 915 -6.66 37.16 10.61
N ASN A 916 -5.80 38.07 10.19
CA ASN A 916 -6.17 39.47 9.97
C ASN A 916 -6.67 39.71 8.52
N LEU A 917 -7.24 38.68 7.90
CA LEU A 917 -7.70 38.68 6.50
C LEU A 917 -9.22 38.43 6.36
N HIS A 918 -9.98 38.49 7.46
CA HIS A 918 -11.45 38.49 7.46
C HIS A 918 -12.04 39.91 7.37
N ALA A 919 -13.30 40.05 6.98
CA ALA A 919 -14.00 41.33 6.98
C ALA A 919 -14.30 41.85 8.40
N VAL A 920 -14.20 43.18 8.63
CA VAL A 920 -14.51 43.81 9.93
C VAL A 920 -16.00 44.02 10.21
N ASP A 921 -16.82 44.20 9.17
CA ASP A 921 -18.26 44.42 9.31
C ASP A 921 -19.04 44.09 8.02
N SER A 922 -20.37 43.96 8.18
CA SER A 922 -21.29 43.77 7.06
C SER A 922 -21.35 45.04 6.19
N GLY A 923 -21.07 44.91 4.90
CA GLY A 923 -21.13 46.01 3.93
C GLY A 923 -19.78 46.45 3.37
N GLN A 924 -18.69 45.81 3.80
CA GLN A 924 -17.40 45.94 3.11
C GLN A 924 -17.46 45.38 1.69
N PRO A 925 -16.61 45.87 0.75
CA PRO A 925 -16.64 45.45 -0.65
C PRO A 925 -16.40 43.96 -0.89
N MET A 926 -15.85 43.23 0.08
CA MET A 926 -15.62 41.78 -0.03
C MET A 926 -16.77 40.93 0.54
N VAL A 927 -17.80 41.50 1.19
CA VAL A 927 -18.85 40.72 1.86
C VAL A 927 -20.05 40.44 0.95
N ASN A 928 -20.38 39.16 0.73
CA ASN A 928 -21.53 38.65 -0.02
C ASN A 928 -21.59 39.16 -1.48
N VAL A 929 -20.42 39.31 -2.11
CA VAL A 929 -20.27 39.77 -3.49
C VAL A 929 -19.77 38.69 -4.45
N GLY A 930 -19.33 37.55 -3.92
CA GLY A 930 -18.78 36.44 -4.69
C GLY A 930 -19.87 35.75 -5.52
N ASN A 931 -19.52 35.38 -6.75
CA ASN A 931 -20.37 34.55 -7.58
C ASN A 931 -20.00 33.06 -7.44
N GLU A 932 -20.88 32.29 -6.82
CA GLU A 932 -20.75 30.84 -6.55
C GLU A 932 -20.59 30.00 -7.82
N SER A 933 -21.00 30.49 -9.00
CA SER A 933 -20.82 29.74 -10.25
C SER A 933 -19.35 29.57 -10.66
N TYR A 934 -18.43 30.26 -10.00
CA TYR A 934 -16.99 30.14 -10.19
C TYR A 934 -16.32 29.24 -9.15
N LEU A 935 -17.07 28.62 -8.23
CA LEU A 935 -16.50 27.58 -7.38
C LEU A 935 -16.06 26.42 -8.26
N PRO A 936 -14.79 25.97 -8.15
CA PRO A 936 -14.34 24.80 -8.86
C PRO A 936 -15.03 23.56 -8.29
N VAL A 937 -14.93 22.46 -9.01
CA VAL A 937 -15.28 21.15 -8.44
C VAL A 937 -14.36 20.84 -7.26
N ASP A 938 -14.87 20.10 -6.28
CA ASP A 938 -14.16 19.68 -5.08
C ASP A 938 -13.20 18.51 -5.37
N TRP A 939 -12.26 18.73 -6.29
CA TRP A 939 -11.28 17.72 -6.71
C TRP A 939 -10.44 17.16 -5.54
N ALA A 940 -10.37 17.88 -4.42
CA ALA A 940 -9.59 17.51 -3.24
C ALA A 940 -10.39 16.73 -2.18
N ASP A 941 -11.70 16.52 -2.38
CA ASP A 941 -12.60 15.91 -1.39
C ASP A 941 -12.50 16.64 -0.03
N ALA A 942 -12.71 17.96 -0.06
CA ALA A 942 -12.38 18.86 1.04
C ALA A 942 -13.24 18.65 2.29
N ASP A 943 -14.45 18.11 2.14
CA ASP A 943 -15.35 17.71 3.24
C ASP A 943 -15.38 16.21 3.54
N GLU A 944 -14.54 15.43 2.86
CA GLU A 944 -14.33 14.00 3.10
C GLU A 944 -15.62 13.17 2.95
N ASP A 945 -16.48 13.58 2.02
CA ASP A 945 -17.74 12.89 1.70
C ASP A 945 -17.64 11.98 0.45
N GLU A 946 -16.43 11.90 -0.14
CA GLU A 946 -16.06 11.16 -1.34
C GLU A 946 -16.68 11.70 -2.66
N ASN A 947 -17.30 12.89 -2.65
CA ASN A 947 -17.91 13.51 -3.82
C ASN A 947 -17.04 14.63 -4.41
N THR A 948 -16.06 14.24 -5.24
CA THR A 948 -15.16 15.22 -5.86
C THR A 948 -15.74 16.06 -7.01
N THR A 949 -17.05 15.91 -7.28
CA THR A 949 -17.72 16.55 -8.42
C THR A 949 -18.61 17.72 -8.03
N GLU A 950 -18.82 17.96 -6.74
CA GLU A 950 -19.60 19.09 -6.26
C GLU A 950 -18.79 20.38 -6.17
N PRO A 951 -19.43 21.56 -6.01
CA PRO A 951 -18.69 22.81 -5.81
C PRO A 951 -17.89 22.80 -4.50
N PHE A 952 -16.68 23.34 -4.54
CA PHE A 952 -15.78 23.41 -3.39
C PHE A 952 -16.48 23.98 -2.12
N PRO A 953 -16.54 23.24 -0.99
CA PRO A 953 -17.52 23.49 0.07
C PRO A 953 -17.11 24.56 1.09
N TYR A 954 -15.80 24.78 1.28
CA TYR A 954 -15.28 25.57 2.39
C TYR A 954 -14.44 26.76 1.99
N ASP A 955 -14.23 27.64 2.96
CA ASP A 955 -13.20 28.67 2.95
C ASP A 955 -11.85 28.16 3.48
N ILE A 956 -10.87 29.05 3.54
CA ILE A 956 -9.51 28.68 3.94
C ILE A 956 -9.39 28.23 5.42
N THR A 957 -10.37 28.57 6.25
CA THR A 957 -10.47 28.16 7.68
C THR A 957 -11.35 26.92 7.87
N LYS A 958 -11.78 26.28 6.78
CA LYS A 958 -12.79 25.20 6.76
C LYS A 958 -14.20 25.63 7.20
N SER A 959 -14.53 26.92 7.11
CA SER A 959 -15.91 27.40 7.30
C SER A 959 -16.72 27.25 6.00
N PRO A 960 -18.05 27.06 6.03
CA PRO A 960 -18.85 26.95 4.82
C PRO A 960 -18.64 28.16 3.90
N ARG A 961 -18.35 27.92 2.62
CA ARG A 961 -18.01 28.95 1.62
C ARG A 961 -19.19 29.87 1.25
N VAL A 962 -20.41 29.46 1.54
CA VAL A 962 -21.60 30.29 1.27
C VAL A 962 -22.32 30.57 2.58
N GLN A 963 -22.20 31.80 3.08
CA GLN A 963 -22.87 32.27 4.28
C GLN A 963 -23.72 33.50 3.99
N GLY A 964 -24.95 33.55 4.50
CA GLY A 964 -25.84 34.70 4.26
C GLY A 964 -26.44 34.79 2.85
N GLY A 965 -26.17 33.81 1.98
CA GLY A 965 -26.81 33.63 0.67
C GLY A 965 -25.94 33.99 -0.54
N ALA A 966 -24.68 34.38 -0.31
CA ALA A 966 -23.63 34.50 -1.32
C ALA A 966 -22.26 34.28 -0.64
N ALA A 967 -21.24 33.87 -1.39
CA ALA A 967 -19.87 33.81 -0.88
C ALA A 967 -19.26 35.22 -0.73
N ASP A 968 -18.33 35.37 0.21
CA ASP A 968 -17.46 36.54 0.30
C ASP A 968 -16.37 36.47 -0.78
N ALA A 969 -15.80 37.62 -1.16
CA ALA A 969 -14.61 37.67 -1.99
C ALA A 969 -13.36 37.45 -1.15
N GLY A 970 -12.39 36.72 -1.70
CA GLY A 970 -11.15 36.36 -1.03
C GLY A 970 -11.20 34.99 -0.37
N ALA A 971 -10.10 34.65 0.30
CA ALA A 971 -9.90 33.30 0.82
C ALA A 971 -10.77 32.95 2.04
N TYR A 972 -11.34 33.94 2.72
CA TYR A 972 -12.06 33.80 3.97
C TYR A 972 -13.53 34.21 3.81
N GLU A 973 -14.43 33.52 4.50
CA GLU A 973 -15.77 34.02 4.80
C GLU A 973 -15.75 34.85 6.08
N SER A 974 -16.73 35.72 6.25
CA SER A 974 -16.90 36.52 7.47
C SER A 974 -17.23 35.64 8.68
N PHE A 975 -16.31 35.50 9.64
CA PHE A 975 -16.52 35.64 11.09
C PHE A 975 -15.20 35.60 11.89
#